data_AF-A0A7C1TV65-F1
#
_entry.id   AF-A0A7C1TV65-F1
#
_cell.length_a   1.000
_cell.length_b   1.000
_cell.length_c   1.000
_cell.angle_alpha   90.00
_cell.angle_beta   90.00
_cell.angle_gamma   90.00
#
_symmetry.space_group_name_H-M   'P 1'
#
loop_
_entity.id
_entity.type
_entity.pdbx_description
1 polymer ?
#
loop_
_entity_poly.entity_id
_entity_poly.type
_entity_poly.pdbx_seq_one_letter_code
_entity_poly.pdbx_strand_id
1 'polypeptide(L)'
;MFRTTGGALHEGGDCWLWPEEDGVRWWTPYATGLLAKRLPGKPEFDESLADLRDLKVQVPLEEALPPDLVVLLSDLLQSSPSGVRLHLRDDLPEVWHRFPFVWLKHDDRLLQGRLVPIVYCPSPALSDPNSAHSTSTVILDLWPHPSCKALPAPVFHHLVAQGSHTRVQRGANMVNSFIKYSDLSQFGAAILIGHGTETCGHELIQLEKGGRWSFPTQERMPSLVMLLLCGTDEFNLDDEIDRFFRQGADHVIAPVGRIDVCAADQMLRYFLANNSSSKRLEDTVLSAQGLDEDHAAASRLVVYRARRLFGPQYGGNATTDSFARKCDLASCDATALAGLLDSISFGSSLTQADLADTVTMLFGALNLGYGDPVAENQLLTRLDEIEDKLQPLTRSWVMPLMAFLAENYNHKLLEKYERRYNASPDVLPTTPYSHYGWAKVYCRQGRLVDGVQELVKGLHCINKNRPCALGGPALISQLVSVFVKLNLPQTGTALFDRHLETCLANRGDALLERHRRNRLDRLARLALARGDGATAAGLFRTKRAQEIRQGRDGLRELAWLVYIAACCGTSRKQSVISQAKDALHDVKGILKGLGAGNESEAYLLRGVAAWAWVSEDREAGEILAPYLAEIRKRMFQQDPAPFAATLFFIEAYRRDVLGGPVDQEVWGEVAASLEGRYKWYSLAVYSLHMGQTDKANNCLEKFHRLRVEVFKQLSGAPEWIQETLAGIDEEVAAREDQENAILSAEKQDFRAICRVGLMPC
;
A
#
# COMPACT_ATOMS: atom_id res chain seq x y z
N MET A 1 -27.91 -2.34 -19.70
CA MET A 1 -27.41 -3.09 -20.88
C MET A 1 -26.08 -2.46 -21.31
N PHE A 2 -24.97 -2.91 -20.74
CA PHE A 2 -23.62 -2.63 -21.25
C PHE A 2 -22.88 -3.98 -21.21
N ARG A 3 -22.62 -4.55 -22.38
CA ARG A 3 -21.78 -5.74 -22.57
C ARG A 3 -20.33 -5.28 -22.69
N THR A 4 -19.48 -5.66 -21.76
CA THR A 4 -18.03 -5.64 -21.92
C THR A 4 -17.57 -6.98 -22.51
N THR A 5 -16.74 -6.88 -23.55
CA THR A 5 -16.23 -7.99 -24.36
C THR A 5 -15.09 -8.72 -23.66
N GLY A 6 -15.04 -10.04 -23.89
CA GLY A 6 -14.20 -11.01 -23.20
C GLY A 6 -12.69 -10.77 -23.28
N GLY A 7 -12.08 -10.73 -22.10
CA GLY A 7 -10.73 -11.22 -21.82
C GLY A 7 -10.87 -12.33 -20.78
N ALA A 8 -10.05 -13.38 -20.85
CA ALA A 8 -10.20 -14.65 -20.13
C ALA A 8 -10.63 -14.49 -18.66
N LEU A 9 -11.86 -14.96 -18.36
CA LEU A 9 -12.43 -15.07 -17.03
C LEU A 9 -11.55 -15.97 -16.16
N HIS A 10 -10.80 -15.40 -15.22
CA HIS A 10 -10.51 -16.14 -14.00
C HIS A 10 -11.85 -16.36 -13.26
N GLU A 11 -12.13 -17.61 -12.91
CA GLU A 11 -13.43 -18.13 -12.46
C GLU A 11 -13.92 -17.50 -11.15
N GLY A 12 -14.99 -16.71 -11.25
CA GLY A 12 -15.50 -15.77 -10.26
C GLY A 12 -16.34 -16.30 -9.10
N GLY A 13 -16.05 -17.51 -8.59
CA GLY A 13 -16.94 -18.22 -7.66
C GLY A 13 -16.85 -17.85 -6.18
N ASP A 14 -15.92 -17.01 -5.74
CA ASP A 14 -15.72 -16.76 -4.31
C ASP A 14 -16.64 -15.64 -3.76
N CYS A 15 -17.27 -15.92 -2.62
CA CYS A 15 -18.11 -14.99 -1.86
C CYS A 15 -17.79 -15.07 -0.36
N TRP A 16 -17.47 -13.94 0.27
CA TRP A 16 -17.15 -13.84 1.69
C TRP A 16 -18.28 -13.14 2.43
N LEU A 17 -18.68 -13.70 3.57
CA LEU A 17 -19.75 -13.19 4.44
C LEU A 17 -19.21 -12.91 5.84
N TRP A 18 -19.56 -11.75 6.39
CA TRP A 18 -19.21 -11.39 7.77
C TRP A 18 -20.23 -10.47 8.43
N PRO A 19 -20.37 -10.48 9.76
CA PRO A 19 -21.31 -9.64 10.46
C PRO A 19 -20.86 -8.16 10.47
N GLU A 20 -21.83 -7.26 10.38
CA GLU A 20 -21.71 -5.82 10.64
C GLU A 20 -22.85 -5.37 11.57
N GLU A 21 -22.78 -4.15 12.13
CA GLU A 21 -23.78 -3.64 13.08
C GLU A 21 -25.20 -3.72 12.52
N ASP A 22 -25.36 -3.37 11.24
CA ASP A 22 -26.63 -3.26 10.52
C ASP A 22 -26.99 -4.49 9.67
N GLY A 23 -26.18 -5.56 9.66
CA GLY A 23 -26.43 -6.68 8.75
C GLY A 23 -25.30 -7.69 8.60
N VAL A 24 -25.30 -8.38 7.46
CA VAL A 24 -24.21 -9.27 7.04
C VAL A 24 -23.64 -8.76 5.74
N ARG A 25 -22.39 -8.30 5.75
CA ARG A 25 -21.70 -7.82 4.57
C ARG A 25 -21.27 -9.01 3.73
N TRP A 26 -21.41 -8.86 2.41
CA TRP A 26 -20.85 -9.81 1.45
C TRP A 26 -19.86 -9.12 0.52
N TRP A 27 -18.86 -9.87 0.08
CA TRP A 27 -17.89 -9.44 -0.93
C TRP A 27 -17.58 -10.58 -1.89
N THR A 28 -17.37 -10.22 -3.14
CA THR A 28 -16.91 -11.06 -4.25
C THR A 28 -15.84 -10.27 -5.01
N PRO A 29 -15.04 -10.88 -5.88
CA PRO A 29 -14.06 -10.14 -6.69
C PRO A 29 -14.64 -9.01 -7.54
N TYR A 30 -15.96 -8.99 -7.77
CA TYR A 30 -16.63 -8.05 -8.67
C TYR A 30 -17.58 -7.08 -7.96
N ALA A 31 -18.02 -7.39 -6.75
CA ALA A 31 -19.04 -6.62 -6.05
C ALA A 31 -19.00 -6.83 -4.53
N THR A 32 -19.53 -5.85 -3.81
CA THR A 32 -19.83 -5.92 -2.38
C THR A 32 -21.21 -5.36 -2.08
N GLY A 33 -21.86 -5.86 -1.04
CA GLY A 33 -23.17 -5.39 -0.62
C GLY A 33 -23.48 -5.79 0.82
N LEU A 34 -24.56 -5.25 1.37
CA LEU A 34 -25.00 -5.52 2.73
C LEU A 34 -26.33 -6.27 2.69
N LEU A 35 -26.38 -7.44 3.34
CA LEU A 35 -27.61 -8.16 3.63
C LEU A 35 -28.22 -7.57 4.90
N ALA A 36 -29.55 -7.51 4.97
CA ALA A 36 -30.27 -7.18 6.17
C ALA A 36 -29.89 -8.13 7.32
N LYS A 37 -30.07 -7.68 8.57
CA LYS A 37 -29.78 -8.44 9.79
C LYS A 37 -30.77 -9.60 10.02
N ARG A 38 -30.87 -10.50 9.05
CA ARG A 38 -31.71 -11.69 9.07
C ARG A 38 -30.81 -12.93 9.07
N LEU A 39 -31.18 -13.91 9.89
CA LEU A 39 -30.46 -15.17 10.00
C LEU A 39 -31.02 -16.15 8.95
N PRO A 40 -30.19 -17.02 8.37
CA PRO A 40 -30.69 -18.12 7.55
C PRO A 40 -31.62 -19.00 8.40
N GLY A 41 -32.72 -19.47 7.81
CA GLY A 41 -33.70 -20.32 8.50
C GLY A 41 -34.55 -19.65 9.58
N LYS A 42 -34.73 -18.32 9.61
CA LYS A 42 -35.66 -17.64 10.55
C LYS A 42 -36.53 -16.56 9.90
N PRO A 43 -37.79 -16.35 10.35
CA PRO A 43 -38.50 -17.09 11.41
C PRO A 43 -39.44 -18.20 10.90
N GLU A 44 -39.53 -18.46 9.59
CA GLU A 44 -40.56 -19.30 8.95
C GLU A 44 -40.07 -20.67 8.48
N PHE A 45 -38.83 -21.06 8.81
CA PHE A 45 -38.28 -22.37 8.45
C PHE A 45 -38.70 -23.42 9.48
N ASP A 46 -39.81 -24.10 9.20
CA ASP A 46 -40.42 -25.11 10.09
C ASP A 46 -39.75 -26.50 9.99
N GLU A 47 -38.87 -26.70 9.01
CA GLU A 47 -38.25 -28.00 8.73
C GLU A 47 -37.01 -28.26 9.61
N SER A 48 -36.79 -29.53 9.94
CA SER A 48 -35.57 -29.96 10.63
C SER A 48 -34.36 -29.87 9.70
N LEU A 49 -33.25 -29.31 10.17
CA LEU A 49 -31.97 -29.30 9.43
C LEU A 49 -31.53 -30.73 9.04
N ALA A 50 -31.87 -31.71 9.88
CA ALA A 50 -31.60 -33.12 9.62
C ALA A 50 -32.43 -33.65 8.43
N ASP A 51 -33.69 -33.25 8.32
CA ASP A 51 -34.59 -33.72 7.27
C ASP A 51 -34.22 -33.11 5.90
N LEU A 52 -33.77 -31.85 5.88
CA LEU A 52 -33.22 -31.22 4.69
C LEU A 52 -31.92 -31.89 4.25
N ARG A 53 -31.00 -32.14 5.18
CA ARG A 53 -29.72 -32.82 4.90
C ARG A 53 -29.89 -34.25 4.41
N ASP A 54 -30.79 -35.00 5.04
CA ASP A 54 -31.07 -36.39 4.69
C ASP A 54 -32.01 -36.51 3.47
N LEU A 55 -32.27 -35.39 2.77
CA LEU A 55 -33.11 -35.28 1.59
C LEU A 55 -34.53 -35.84 1.78
N LYS A 56 -35.02 -35.85 3.03
CA LYS A 56 -36.42 -36.20 3.34
C LYS A 56 -37.37 -35.09 2.93
N VAL A 57 -36.88 -33.86 2.95
CA VAL A 57 -37.52 -32.65 2.40
C VAL A 57 -36.53 -31.93 1.50
N GLN A 58 -37.05 -31.29 0.45
CA GLN A 58 -36.24 -30.52 -0.51
C GLN A 58 -36.78 -29.11 -0.56
N VAL A 59 -35.99 -28.14 -0.12
CA VAL A 59 -36.44 -26.76 0.10
C VAL A 59 -35.75 -25.79 -0.88
N PRO A 60 -36.49 -24.96 -1.63
CA PRO A 60 -35.94 -23.87 -2.43
C PRO A 60 -35.19 -22.82 -1.60
N LEU A 61 -34.22 -22.13 -2.20
CA LEU A 61 -33.50 -21.04 -1.53
C LEU A 61 -34.45 -19.94 -1.04
N GLU A 62 -35.50 -19.63 -1.81
CA GLU A 62 -36.51 -18.61 -1.55
C GLU A 62 -37.28 -18.85 -0.26
N GLU A 63 -37.46 -20.12 0.12
CA GLU A 63 -38.18 -20.52 1.32
C GLU A 63 -37.27 -20.58 2.56
N ALA A 64 -35.97 -20.80 2.35
CA ALA A 64 -35.01 -21.03 3.44
C ALA A 64 -34.15 -19.80 3.80
N LEU A 65 -34.00 -18.83 2.88
CA LEU A 65 -33.06 -17.72 3.00
C LEU A 65 -33.72 -16.34 2.85
N PRO A 66 -33.16 -15.30 3.47
CA PRO A 66 -33.57 -13.91 3.23
C PRO A 66 -33.51 -13.52 1.73
N PRO A 67 -34.45 -12.70 1.21
CA PRO A 67 -34.54 -12.41 -0.23
C PRO A 67 -33.28 -11.81 -0.86
N ASP A 68 -32.56 -10.99 -0.10
CA ASP A 68 -31.29 -10.38 -0.50
C ASP A 68 -30.16 -11.42 -0.61
N LEU A 69 -30.13 -12.42 0.27
CA LEU A 69 -29.20 -13.54 0.18
C LEU A 69 -29.56 -14.48 -0.97
N VAL A 70 -30.85 -14.68 -1.24
CA VAL A 70 -31.33 -15.46 -2.40
C VAL A 70 -30.84 -14.83 -3.70
N VAL A 71 -31.03 -13.51 -3.86
CA VAL A 71 -30.54 -12.78 -5.05
C VAL A 71 -29.03 -12.93 -5.20
N LEU A 72 -28.26 -12.70 -4.13
CA LEU A 72 -26.81 -12.85 -4.15
C LEU A 72 -26.37 -14.25 -4.60
N LEU A 73 -26.92 -15.30 -3.98
CA LEU A 73 -26.54 -16.68 -4.31
C LEU A 73 -26.98 -17.05 -5.72
N SER A 74 -28.14 -16.60 -6.17
CA SER A 74 -28.64 -16.83 -7.52
C SER A 74 -27.70 -16.20 -8.57
N ASP A 75 -27.31 -14.94 -8.36
CA ASP A 75 -26.37 -14.23 -9.23
C ASP A 75 -25.01 -14.92 -9.27
N LEU A 76 -24.50 -15.38 -8.12
CA LEU A 76 -23.24 -16.11 -8.03
C LEU A 76 -23.30 -17.46 -8.75
N LEU A 77 -24.37 -18.22 -8.54
CA LEU A 77 -24.58 -19.53 -9.18
C LEU A 77 -24.76 -19.42 -10.69
N GLN A 78 -25.31 -18.31 -11.19
CA GLN A 78 -25.44 -18.04 -12.63
C GLN A 78 -24.11 -17.58 -13.25
N SER A 79 -23.33 -16.76 -12.53
CA SER A 79 -22.08 -16.19 -13.03
C SER A 79 -20.86 -17.12 -12.87
N SER A 80 -20.97 -18.17 -12.05
CA SER A 80 -19.87 -19.07 -11.69
C SER A 80 -20.16 -20.53 -12.06
N PRO A 81 -19.96 -20.94 -13.33
CA PRO A 81 -20.25 -22.30 -13.79
C PRO A 81 -19.35 -23.37 -13.15
N SER A 82 -18.17 -22.98 -12.65
CA SER A 82 -17.27 -23.80 -11.83
C SER A 82 -17.77 -24.02 -10.39
N GLY A 83 -18.87 -23.39 -10.02
CA GLY A 83 -19.47 -23.38 -8.69
C GLY A 83 -18.96 -22.27 -7.77
N VAL A 84 -19.63 -22.14 -6.62
CA VAL A 84 -19.54 -21.02 -5.68
C VAL A 84 -18.86 -21.48 -4.38
N ARG A 85 -17.97 -20.65 -3.85
CA ARG A 85 -17.25 -20.87 -2.59
C ARG A 85 -17.72 -19.82 -1.59
N LEU A 86 -18.44 -20.26 -0.56
CA LEU A 86 -19.07 -19.37 0.40
C LEU A 86 -18.26 -19.34 1.70
N HIS A 87 -17.41 -18.34 1.86
CA HIS A 87 -16.53 -18.15 3.02
C HIS A 87 -17.28 -17.46 4.15
N LEU A 88 -17.54 -18.17 5.25
CA LEU A 88 -18.28 -17.68 6.41
C LEU A 88 -17.30 -17.29 7.54
N ARG A 89 -17.20 -15.99 7.86
CA ARG A 89 -16.30 -15.50 8.91
C ARG A 89 -16.65 -16.08 10.28
N ASP A 90 -15.65 -16.39 11.08
CA ASP A 90 -15.75 -17.06 12.38
C ASP A 90 -16.60 -16.37 13.46
N ASP A 91 -16.85 -15.08 13.31
CA ASP A 91 -17.69 -14.28 14.20
C ASP A 91 -19.15 -14.14 13.72
N LEU A 92 -19.52 -14.78 12.60
CA LEU A 92 -20.93 -14.92 12.25
C LEU A 92 -21.67 -15.72 13.34
N PRO A 93 -22.97 -15.43 13.56
CA PRO A 93 -23.78 -16.23 14.46
C PRO A 93 -23.72 -17.71 14.08
N GLU A 94 -23.62 -18.58 15.08
CA GLU A 94 -23.43 -20.04 14.91
C GLU A 94 -24.39 -20.69 13.91
N VAL A 95 -25.63 -20.17 13.80
CA VAL A 95 -26.62 -20.61 12.81
C VAL A 95 -26.12 -20.53 11.36
N TRP A 96 -25.28 -19.55 11.00
CA TRP A 96 -24.70 -19.45 9.66
C TRP A 96 -23.76 -20.61 9.37
N HIS A 97 -22.91 -20.97 10.33
CA HIS A 97 -21.95 -22.07 10.16
C HIS A 97 -22.63 -23.44 10.14
N ARG A 98 -23.77 -23.55 10.81
CA ARG A 98 -24.55 -24.79 10.88
C ARG A 98 -25.58 -24.92 9.78
N PHE A 99 -25.75 -23.90 8.95
CA PHE A 99 -26.83 -23.90 7.97
C PHE A 99 -26.52 -24.81 6.77
N PRO A 100 -27.45 -25.70 6.36
CA PRO A 100 -27.25 -26.70 5.31
C PRO A 100 -27.36 -26.11 3.88
N PHE A 101 -26.54 -25.11 3.53
CA PHE A 101 -26.61 -24.40 2.24
C PHE A 101 -26.61 -25.34 1.02
N VAL A 102 -25.78 -26.38 1.04
CA VAL A 102 -25.59 -27.29 -0.11
C VAL A 102 -26.82 -28.15 -0.42
N TRP A 103 -27.77 -28.27 0.51
CA TRP A 103 -28.97 -29.09 0.34
C TRP A 103 -30.21 -28.30 -0.11
N LEU A 104 -30.06 -27.00 -0.34
CA LEU A 104 -31.12 -26.16 -0.89
C LEU A 104 -31.23 -26.32 -2.42
N LYS A 105 -32.37 -25.94 -2.97
CA LYS A 105 -32.61 -25.93 -4.42
C LYS A 105 -32.52 -24.54 -5.05
N HIS A 106 -31.90 -24.49 -6.23
CA HIS A 106 -31.96 -23.37 -7.17
C HIS A 106 -32.23 -23.91 -8.57
N ASP A 107 -33.28 -23.42 -9.23
CA ASP A 107 -33.77 -23.93 -10.53
C ASP A 107 -33.99 -25.45 -10.54
N ASP A 108 -34.73 -25.97 -9.56
CA ASP A 108 -35.04 -27.40 -9.35
C ASP A 108 -33.82 -28.32 -9.13
N ARG A 109 -32.62 -27.76 -8.99
CA ARG A 109 -31.38 -28.52 -8.74
C ARG A 109 -30.82 -28.22 -7.37
N LEU A 110 -30.29 -29.24 -6.70
CA LEU A 110 -29.56 -29.07 -5.44
C LEU A 110 -28.31 -28.19 -5.65
N LEU A 111 -27.94 -27.45 -4.60
CA LEU A 111 -26.70 -26.68 -4.57
C LEU A 111 -25.45 -27.55 -4.35
N GLN A 112 -25.63 -28.80 -3.98
CA GLN A 112 -24.56 -29.79 -3.88
C GLN A 112 -23.75 -29.84 -5.19
N GLY A 113 -22.42 -29.72 -5.07
CA GLY A 113 -21.51 -29.67 -6.21
C GLY A 113 -21.51 -28.35 -6.99
N ARG A 114 -22.33 -27.38 -6.58
CA ARG A 114 -22.42 -26.02 -7.14
C ARG A 114 -22.11 -24.94 -6.11
N LEU A 115 -22.17 -25.26 -4.83
CA LEU A 115 -21.79 -24.40 -3.72
C LEU A 115 -21.03 -25.22 -2.67
N VAL A 116 -19.94 -24.67 -2.15
CA VAL A 116 -19.22 -25.21 -0.99
C VAL A 116 -19.12 -24.14 0.11
N PRO A 117 -19.70 -24.37 1.30
CA PRO A 117 -19.53 -23.49 2.43
C PRO A 117 -18.20 -23.79 3.11
N ILE A 118 -17.46 -22.73 3.43
CA ILE A 118 -16.19 -22.78 4.14
C ILE A 118 -16.45 -22.07 5.46
N VAL A 119 -16.51 -22.84 6.54
CA VAL A 119 -17.03 -22.38 7.83
C VAL A 119 -15.90 -22.00 8.78
N TYR A 120 -16.21 -21.05 9.67
CA TYR A 120 -15.28 -20.48 10.63
C TYR A 120 -14.01 -19.91 9.98
N CYS A 121 -14.16 -19.34 8.78
CA CYS A 121 -13.06 -18.68 8.09
C CYS A 121 -12.51 -17.54 8.96
N PRO A 122 -11.20 -17.48 9.19
CA PRO A 122 -10.61 -16.27 9.73
C PRO A 122 -10.80 -15.13 8.72
N SER A 123 -10.68 -13.88 9.20
CA SER A 123 -10.75 -12.70 8.35
C SER A 123 -9.93 -12.86 7.06
N PRO A 124 -10.40 -12.40 5.88
CA PRO A 124 -9.73 -12.60 4.58
C PRO A 124 -8.25 -12.20 4.55
N ALA A 125 -7.85 -11.26 5.43
CA ALA A 125 -6.47 -10.81 5.64
C ALA A 125 -5.51 -11.90 6.17
N LEU A 126 -6.04 -13.02 6.69
CA LEU A 126 -5.27 -14.12 7.28
C LEU A 126 -5.21 -15.38 6.40
N SER A 127 -5.95 -15.38 5.30
CA SER A 127 -6.07 -16.54 4.41
C SER A 127 -5.11 -16.43 3.24
N ASP A 128 -4.00 -17.17 3.29
CA ASP A 128 -3.21 -17.48 2.11
C ASP A 128 -4.07 -18.41 1.21
N PRO A 129 -4.45 -18.00 -0.01
CA PRO A 129 -5.18 -18.87 -0.93
C PRO A 129 -4.31 -19.99 -1.51
N ASN A 130 -2.98 -19.92 -1.31
CA ASN A 130 -1.99 -20.84 -1.85
C ASN A 130 -1.02 -21.31 -0.75
N SER A 131 -1.51 -21.71 0.41
CA SER A 131 -0.67 -22.47 1.35
C SER A 131 -0.19 -23.74 0.65
N ALA A 132 1.06 -23.73 0.19
CA ALA A 132 1.66 -24.84 -0.53
C ALA A 132 1.75 -26.04 0.42
N HIS A 133 0.76 -26.92 0.37
CA HIS A 133 0.76 -28.15 1.13
C HIS A 133 1.65 -29.18 0.41
N SER A 134 2.49 -29.88 1.17
CA SER A 134 3.20 -31.05 0.65
C SER A 134 2.18 -32.04 0.04
N THR A 135 2.44 -32.61 -1.13
CA THR A 135 1.53 -33.61 -1.71
C THR A 135 1.56 -34.95 -0.95
N SER A 136 2.45 -35.11 0.04
CA SER A 136 2.52 -36.32 0.83
C SER A 136 1.34 -36.44 1.78
N THR A 137 0.53 -37.49 1.62
CA THR A 137 -0.64 -37.77 2.47
C THR A 137 -0.37 -38.96 3.38
N VAL A 138 -0.77 -38.86 4.65
CA VAL A 138 -0.84 -40.01 5.55
C VAL A 138 -2.29 -40.41 5.76
N ILE A 139 -2.56 -41.72 5.67
CA ILE A 139 -3.89 -42.29 5.92
C ILE A 139 -3.81 -43.18 7.15
N LEU A 140 -4.60 -42.82 8.16
CA LEU A 140 -4.77 -43.52 9.42
C LEU A 140 -6.09 -44.27 9.35
N ASP A 141 -6.01 -45.54 8.96
CA ASP A 141 -7.15 -46.38 8.67
C ASP A 141 -7.48 -47.26 9.89
N LEU A 142 -8.50 -46.86 10.64
CA LEU A 142 -9.04 -47.59 11.79
C LEU A 142 -10.34 -48.34 11.44
N TRP A 143 -10.67 -48.44 10.15
CA TRP A 143 -11.86 -49.17 9.69
C TRP A 143 -11.73 -50.67 9.96
N PRO A 144 -12.82 -51.37 10.36
CA PRO A 144 -12.81 -52.81 10.57
C PRO A 144 -12.28 -53.61 9.38
N HIS A 145 -11.46 -54.64 9.64
CA HIS A 145 -10.93 -55.49 8.59
C HIS A 145 -12.02 -56.45 8.07
N PRO A 146 -12.05 -56.82 6.77
CA PRO A 146 -13.08 -57.67 6.13
C PRO A 146 -13.32 -59.08 6.69
N SER A 147 -12.69 -59.46 7.80
CA SER A 147 -13.08 -60.67 8.53
C SER A 147 -14.52 -60.62 9.06
N CYS A 148 -15.17 -59.45 9.03
CA CYS A 148 -16.58 -59.27 9.37
C CYS A 148 -17.49 -59.62 8.17
N LYS A 149 -18.21 -60.74 8.27
CA LYS A 149 -19.10 -61.32 7.22
C LYS A 149 -20.29 -60.43 6.78
N ALA A 150 -20.38 -59.19 7.26
CA ALA A 150 -21.56 -58.32 7.11
C ALA A 150 -21.34 -57.08 6.23
N LEU A 151 -20.13 -56.85 5.70
CA LEU A 151 -19.85 -55.65 4.90
C LEU A 151 -19.87 -55.95 3.39
N PRO A 152 -20.57 -55.14 2.57
CA PRO A 152 -20.59 -55.28 1.12
C PRO A 152 -19.28 -54.75 0.52
N ALA A 153 -18.62 -55.58 -0.30
CA ALA A 153 -17.42 -55.27 -1.09
C ALA A 153 -16.19 -54.73 -0.28
N PRO A 154 -14.96 -54.86 -0.81
CA PRO A 154 -13.76 -54.41 -0.10
C PRO A 154 -13.62 -52.87 -0.12
N VAL A 155 -14.29 -52.19 0.82
CA VAL A 155 -14.21 -50.71 1.01
C VAL A 155 -12.81 -50.33 1.54
N PHE A 156 -12.23 -49.23 1.03
CA PHE A 156 -10.87 -48.75 1.32
C PHE A 156 -9.72 -49.68 0.91
N HIS A 157 -9.97 -50.82 0.27
CA HIS A 157 -8.90 -51.76 -0.11
C HIS A 157 -7.91 -51.23 -1.15
N HIS A 158 -8.35 -50.29 -1.98
CA HIS A 158 -7.54 -49.66 -3.02
C HIS A 158 -6.33 -48.89 -2.45
N LEU A 159 -6.36 -48.55 -1.16
CA LEU A 159 -5.30 -47.77 -0.50
C LEU A 159 -3.95 -48.52 -0.40
N VAL A 160 -3.93 -49.85 -0.56
CA VAL A 160 -2.69 -50.66 -0.53
C VAL A 160 -1.84 -50.46 -1.80
N ALA A 161 -2.42 -49.94 -2.89
CA ALA A 161 -1.79 -49.89 -4.22
C ALA A 161 -1.31 -48.48 -4.65
N GLN A 162 -1.32 -47.48 -3.77
CA GLN A 162 -1.03 -46.09 -4.15
C GLN A 162 0.46 -45.71 -4.01
N GLY A 163 0.94 -44.85 -4.91
CA GLY A 163 2.35 -44.58 -5.21
C GLY A 163 3.17 -43.86 -4.13
N SER A 164 4.34 -43.34 -4.51
CA SER A 164 5.43 -42.85 -3.63
C SER A 164 5.09 -41.71 -2.64
N HIS A 165 3.88 -41.14 -2.70
CA HIS A 165 3.47 -39.96 -1.92
C HIS A 165 2.35 -40.23 -0.90
N THR A 166 1.79 -41.44 -0.85
CA THR A 166 0.74 -41.80 0.13
C THR A 166 1.26 -42.85 1.11
N ARG A 167 1.20 -42.57 2.41
CA ARG A 167 1.57 -43.52 3.46
C ARG A 167 0.34 -44.00 4.20
N VAL A 168 0.07 -45.30 4.18
CA VAL A 168 -1.11 -45.90 4.82
C VAL A 168 -0.70 -46.67 6.07
N GLN A 169 -1.41 -46.46 7.18
CA GLN A 169 -1.27 -47.19 8.44
C GLN A 169 -2.62 -47.77 8.82
N ARG A 170 -2.70 -49.10 8.93
CA ARG A 170 -3.96 -49.83 9.19
C ARG A 170 -4.03 -50.44 10.58
N GLY A 171 -5.15 -50.22 11.25
CA GLY A 171 -5.45 -50.78 12.57
C GLY A 171 -4.79 -50.02 13.73
N ALA A 172 -5.47 -50.03 14.87
CA ALA A 172 -5.14 -49.21 16.03
C ALA A 172 -3.68 -49.35 16.51
N ASN A 173 -3.12 -50.57 16.52
CA ASN A 173 -1.75 -50.79 16.97
C ASN A 173 -0.69 -50.15 16.06
N MET A 174 -0.87 -50.25 14.73
CA MET A 174 0.06 -49.64 13.79
C MET A 174 -0.11 -48.13 13.74
N VAL A 175 -1.35 -47.63 13.78
CA VAL A 175 -1.64 -46.19 13.86
C VAL A 175 -1.01 -45.59 15.11
N ASN A 176 -1.22 -46.18 16.29
CA ASN A 176 -0.63 -45.69 17.55
C ASN A 176 0.90 -45.72 17.53
N SER A 177 1.50 -46.79 17.00
CA SER A 177 2.95 -46.88 16.88
C SER A 177 3.48 -45.83 15.91
N PHE A 178 2.80 -45.62 14.79
CA PHE A 178 3.20 -44.64 13.80
C PHE A 178 3.15 -43.22 14.34
N ILE A 179 2.03 -42.81 14.94
CA ILE A 179 1.86 -41.46 15.50
C ILE A 179 2.89 -41.21 16.61
N LYS A 180 3.14 -42.19 17.49
CA LYS A 180 4.12 -42.07 18.58
C LYS A 180 5.56 -41.79 18.11
N TYR A 181 5.92 -42.25 16.91
CA TYR A 181 7.28 -42.19 16.40
C TYR A 181 7.44 -41.33 15.15
N SER A 182 6.38 -40.66 14.69
CA SER A 182 6.40 -39.88 13.46
C SER A 182 5.78 -38.51 13.68
N ASP A 183 6.48 -37.46 13.28
CA ASP A 183 5.93 -36.11 13.23
C ASP A 183 4.90 -36.03 12.09
N LEU A 184 3.64 -35.78 12.40
CA LEU A 184 2.59 -35.71 11.39
C LEU A 184 2.61 -34.40 10.60
N SER A 185 3.25 -33.34 11.13
CA SER A 185 3.38 -32.06 10.44
C SER A 185 4.27 -32.13 9.19
N GLN A 186 5.03 -33.22 9.00
CA GLN A 186 5.81 -33.47 7.79
C GLN A 186 4.94 -33.83 6.57
N PHE A 187 3.69 -34.26 6.79
CA PHE A 187 2.74 -34.54 5.73
C PHE A 187 1.97 -33.26 5.36
N GLY A 188 1.48 -33.14 4.13
CA GLY A 188 0.57 -32.04 3.79
C GLY A 188 -0.88 -32.35 4.13
N ALA A 189 -1.24 -33.64 4.26
CA ALA A 189 -2.56 -34.05 4.70
C ALA A 189 -2.52 -35.31 5.60
N ALA A 190 -3.36 -35.34 6.64
CA ALA A 190 -3.71 -36.53 7.40
C ALA A 190 -5.18 -36.89 7.21
N ILE A 191 -5.46 -38.12 6.79
CA ILE A 191 -6.80 -38.64 6.58
C ILE A 191 -7.07 -39.72 7.62
N LEU A 192 -8.10 -39.53 8.44
CA LEU A 192 -8.51 -40.46 9.49
C LEU A 192 -9.81 -41.17 9.07
N ILE A 193 -9.77 -42.50 9.04
CA ILE A 193 -10.91 -43.34 8.64
C ILE A 193 -11.35 -44.19 9.83
N GLY A 194 -12.64 -44.20 10.18
CA GLY A 194 -13.15 -45.07 11.24
C GLY A 194 -14.66 -44.93 11.47
N HIS A 195 -15.20 -45.71 12.41
CA HIS A 195 -16.57 -45.52 12.87
C HIS A 195 -16.64 -44.39 13.90
N GLY A 196 -17.52 -43.42 13.71
CA GLY A 196 -17.74 -42.37 14.69
C GLY A 196 -18.47 -42.90 15.93
N THR A 197 -18.18 -42.37 17.12
CA THR A 197 -18.93 -42.73 18.34
C THR A 197 -20.30 -42.05 18.44
N GLU A 198 -20.56 -41.03 17.61
CA GLU A 198 -21.80 -40.22 17.61
C GLU A 198 -22.12 -39.62 18.99
N THR A 199 -21.10 -39.47 19.84
CA THR A 199 -21.17 -38.82 21.15
C THR A 199 -20.23 -37.63 21.20
N CYS A 200 -20.55 -36.61 22.01
CA CYS A 200 -19.64 -35.49 22.25
C CYS A 200 -18.43 -35.92 23.10
N GLY A 201 -17.25 -35.42 22.77
CA GLY A 201 -16.00 -35.66 23.51
C GLY A 201 -14.83 -36.13 22.64
N HIS A 202 -13.68 -36.39 23.27
CA HIS A 202 -12.40 -36.61 22.58
C HIS A 202 -12.19 -38.04 22.02
N GLU A 203 -13.10 -38.97 22.32
CA GLU A 203 -13.05 -40.37 21.92
C GLU A 203 -13.94 -40.62 20.70
N LEU A 204 -13.47 -40.16 19.55
CA LEU A 204 -14.30 -40.02 18.34
C LEU A 204 -14.51 -41.31 17.58
N ILE A 205 -13.62 -42.31 17.74
CA ILE A 205 -13.66 -43.52 16.93
C ILE A 205 -14.01 -44.75 17.75
N GLN A 206 -15.01 -45.51 17.29
CA GLN A 206 -15.37 -46.82 17.81
C GLN A 206 -14.56 -47.91 17.09
N LEU A 207 -13.83 -48.72 17.87
CA LEU A 207 -13.06 -49.86 17.38
C LEU A 207 -13.90 -51.15 17.39
N GLU A 208 -13.50 -52.16 16.61
CA GLU A 208 -14.20 -53.45 16.44
C GLU A 208 -14.59 -54.18 17.75
N LYS A 209 -13.85 -53.97 18.84
CA LYS A 209 -14.10 -54.64 20.15
C LYS A 209 -14.88 -53.77 21.14
N GLY A 210 -15.56 -52.72 20.66
CA GLY A 210 -16.27 -51.76 21.51
C GLY A 210 -15.35 -50.79 22.27
N GLY A 211 -14.04 -50.89 22.08
CA GLY A 211 -13.07 -49.90 22.56
C GLY A 211 -13.21 -48.58 21.82
N ARG A 212 -12.77 -47.50 22.44
CA ARG A 212 -12.75 -46.17 21.83
C ARG A 212 -11.33 -45.73 21.53
N TRP A 213 -11.19 -44.88 20.52
CA TRP A 213 -9.91 -44.32 20.09
C TRP A 213 -10.00 -42.80 19.98
N SER A 214 -8.93 -42.14 20.41
CA SER A 214 -8.74 -40.70 20.35
C SER A 214 -7.38 -40.38 19.75
N PHE A 215 -7.31 -39.23 19.08
CA PHE A 215 -6.04 -38.72 18.60
C PHE A 215 -5.14 -38.33 19.79
N PRO A 216 -3.83 -38.66 19.77
CA PRO A 216 -2.89 -38.21 20.80
C PRO A 216 -2.83 -36.68 20.91
N THR A 217 -2.79 -36.15 22.14
CA THR A 217 -2.94 -34.71 22.41
C THR A 217 -1.70 -33.86 22.17
N GLN A 218 -0.52 -34.46 22.01
CA GLN A 218 0.77 -33.72 21.98
C GLN A 218 1.36 -33.53 20.58
N GLU A 219 0.74 -34.09 19.54
CA GLU A 219 1.33 -34.10 18.20
C GLU A 219 0.94 -32.85 17.39
N ARG A 220 1.90 -32.33 16.62
CA ARG A 220 1.63 -31.28 15.64
C ARG A 220 0.93 -31.87 14.43
N MET A 221 -0.10 -31.18 13.95
CA MET A 221 -0.89 -31.62 12.81
C MET A 221 -0.30 -31.15 11.48
N PRO A 222 -0.53 -31.90 10.39
CA PRO A 222 -0.36 -31.36 9.05
C PRO A 222 -1.38 -30.24 8.81
N SER A 223 -1.10 -29.41 7.82
CA SER A 223 -1.95 -28.28 7.43
C SER A 223 -3.37 -28.66 7.01
N LEU A 224 -3.59 -29.90 6.54
CA LEU A 224 -4.91 -30.43 6.24
C LEU A 224 -5.20 -31.71 7.04
N VAL A 225 -6.33 -31.74 7.74
CA VAL A 225 -6.87 -32.95 8.36
C VAL A 225 -8.21 -33.28 7.72
N MET A 226 -8.44 -34.54 7.35
CA MET A 226 -9.73 -35.02 6.84
C MET A 226 -10.25 -36.14 7.72
N LEU A 227 -11.50 -35.99 8.19
CA LEU A 227 -12.20 -36.96 9.01
C LEU A 227 -13.23 -37.70 8.14
N LEU A 228 -13.03 -39.00 7.96
CA LEU A 228 -13.98 -39.92 7.32
C LEU A 228 -14.56 -40.85 8.38
N LEU A 229 -15.41 -40.28 9.24
CA LEU A 229 -16.07 -40.96 10.37
C LEU A 229 -17.46 -40.36 10.63
N CYS A 230 -18.38 -41.10 11.24
CA CYS A 230 -19.74 -40.58 11.50
C CYS A 230 -19.73 -39.40 12.48
N GLY A 231 -20.37 -38.29 12.11
CA GLY A 231 -20.72 -37.19 13.01
C GLY A 231 -22.19 -37.25 13.45
N THR A 232 -22.60 -36.27 14.26
CA THR A 232 -24.00 -36.00 14.61
C THR A 232 -24.48 -34.69 14.01
N ASP A 233 -25.78 -34.48 14.09
CA ASP A 233 -26.49 -33.28 13.63
C ASP A 233 -26.26 -32.10 14.58
N GLU A 234 -25.70 -32.39 15.76
CA GLU A 234 -25.33 -31.44 16.80
C GLU A 234 -23.83 -31.06 16.73
N PHE A 235 -23.16 -31.38 15.62
CA PHE A 235 -21.76 -31.00 15.38
C PHE A 235 -20.81 -31.51 16.47
N ASN A 236 -20.98 -32.78 16.89
CA ASN A 236 -20.16 -33.40 17.93
C ASN A 236 -18.64 -33.44 17.65
N LEU A 237 -18.21 -33.07 16.44
CA LEU A 237 -16.81 -33.00 16.03
C LEU A 237 -16.18 -31.61 16.27
N ASP A 238 -16.94 -30.58 16.63
CA ASP A 238 -16.45 -29.20 16.75
C ASP A 238 -15.27 -29.08 17.75
N ASP A 239 -15.37 -29.71 18.93
CA ASP A 239 -14.31 -29.71 19.95
C ASP A 239 -12.98 -30.30 19.43
N GLU A 240 -13.10 -31.29 18.56
CA GLU A 240 -11.95 -31.94 17.93
C GLU A 240 -11.37 -31.08 16.82
N ILE A 241 -12.22 -30.48 16.00
CA ILE A 241 -11.80 -29.57 14.94
C ILE A 241 -11.01 -28.41 15.55
N ASP A 242 -11.51 -27.82 16.64
CA ASP A 242 -10.80 -26.80 17.42
C ASP A 242 -9.50 -27.33 18.05
N ARG A 243 -9.44 -28.63 18.38
CA ARG A 243 -8.19 -29.28 18.84
C ARG A 243 -7.17 -29.37 17.71
N PHE A 244 -7.55 -29.81 16.51
CA PHE A 244 -6.65 -29.89 15.36
C PHE A 244 -6.11 -28.52 14.96
N PHE A 245 -6.94 -27.47 15.01
CA PHE A 245 -6.48 -26.10 14.79
C PHE A 245 -5.45 -25.66 15.83
N ARG A 246 -5.67 -25.95 17.12
CA ARG A 246 -4.67 -25.68 18.18
C ARG A 246 -3.37 -26.45 18.00
N GLN A 247 -3.41 -27.59 17.31
CA GLN A 247 -2.25 -28.43 17.01
C GLN A 247 -1.56 -28.06 15.67
N GLY A 248 -2.04 -27.04 14.96
CA GLY A 248 -1.37 -26.48 13.78
C GLY A 248 -1.99 -26.83 12.42
N ALA A 249 -3.18 -27.44 12.39
CA ALA A 249 -3.92 -27.59 11.14
C ALA A 249 -4.44 -26.22 10.65
N ASP A 250 -4.42 -26.01 9.32
CA ASP A 250 -5.00 -24.82 8.67
C ASP A 250 -6.44 -25.10 8.22
N HIS A 251 -6.68 -26.33 7.77
CA HIS A 251 -7.94 -26.81 7.24
C HIS A 251 -8.32 -28.14 7.89
N VAL A 252 -9.61 -28.29 8.22
CA VAL A 252 -10.19 -29.57 8.62
C VAL A 252 -11.40 -29.84 7.72
N ILE A 253 -11.43 -31.01 7.08
CA ILE A 253 -12.63 -31.50 6.39
C ILE A 253 -13.31 -32.49 7.32
N ALA A 254 -14.54 -32.22 7.71
CA ALA A 254 -15.29 -33.07 8.63
C ALA A 254 -16.76 -33.19 8.21
N PRO A 255 -17.42 -34.32 8.49
CA PRO A 255 -18.81 -34.54 8.14
C PRO A 255 -19.77 -33.91 9.15
N VAL A 256 -20.90 -33.43 8.64
CA VAL A 256 -22.08 -33.06 9.42
C VAL A 256 -23.08 -34.21 9.37
N GLY A 257 -23.14 -35.00 10.45
CA GLY A 257 -23.95 -36.22 10.54
C GLY A 257 -23.29 -37.51 10.05
N ARG A 258 -24.10 -38.57 9.93
CA ARG A 258 -23.63 -39.90 9.54
C ARG A 258 -23.16 -39.93 8.09
N ILE A 259 -22.01 -40.54 7.81
CA ILE A 259 -21.48 -40.66 6.44
C ILE A 259 -21.69 -42.09 5.92
N ASP A 260 -22.11 -42.25 4.66
CA ASP A 260 -22.14 -43.56 4.02
C ASP A 260 -20.72 -44.02 3.69
N VAL A 261 -20.39 -45.27 4.01
CA VAL A 261 -19.02 -45.79 3.89
C VAL A 261 -18.59 -45.96 2.43
N CYS A 262 -19.50 -46.36 1.54
CA CYS A 262 -19.19 -46.54 0.12
C CYS A 262 -18.90 -45.18 -0.52
N ALA A 263 -19.70 -44.18 -0.19
CA ALA A 263 -19.53 -42.84 -0.70
C ALA A 263 -18.31 -42.12 -0.04
N ALA A 264 -17.95 -42.43 1.22
CA ALA A 264 -16.70 -41.98 1.83
C ALA A 264 -15.46 -42.57 1.12
N ASP A 265 -15.49 -43.84 0.73
CA ASP A 265 -14.43 -44.49 -0.06
C ASP A 265 -14.26 -43.87 -1.44
N GLN A 266 -15.37 -43.56 -2.12
CA GLN A 266 -15.35 -42.88 -3.42
C GLN A 266 -14.81 -41.45 -3.30
N MET A 267 -15.23 -40.70 -2.28
CA MET A 267 -14.70 -39.37 -1.99
C MET A 267 -13.19 -39.42 -1.76
N LEU A 268 -12.72 -40.40 -0.96
CA LEU A 268 -11.29 -40.58 -0.72
C LEU A 268 -10.52 -40.88 -2.01
N ARG A 269 -11.05 -41.76 -2.88
CA ARG A 269 -10.44 -42.04 -4.20
C ARG A 269 -10.34 -40.78 -5.04
N TYR A 270 -11.42 -39.99 -5.11
CA TYR A 270 -11.44 -38.76 -5.88
C TYR A 270 -10.46 -37.74 -5.32
N PHE A 271 -10.45 -37.55 -4.01
CA PHE A 271 -9.55 -36.65 -3.31
C PHE A 271 -8.09 -37.03 -3.58
N LEU A 272 -7.70 -38.29 -3.39
CA LEU A 272 -6.31 -38.72 -3.61
C LEU A 272 -5.88 -38.59 -5.08
N ALA A 273 -6.80 -38.75 -6.03
CA ALA A 273 -6.52 -38.60 -7.46
C ALA A 273 -6.40 -37.12 -7.90
N ASN A 274 -7.04 -36.19 -7.20
CA ASN A 274 -7.18 -34.80 -7.62
C ASN A 274 -6.51 -33.78 -6.69
N ASN A 275 -6.16 -34.18 -5.46
CA ASN A 275 -5.46 -33.34 -4.50
C ASN A 275 -4.02 -33.12 -4.98
N SER A 276 -3.76 -31.93 -5.53
CA SER A 276 -2.46 -31.51 -6.03
C SER A 276 -2.15 -30.14 -5.47
N SER A 277 -0.88 -29.82 -5.27
CA SER A 277 -0.44 -28.52 -4.74
C SER A 277 -0.83 -27.32 -5.62
N SER A 278 -1.32 -27.57 -6.85
CA SER A 278 -1.78 -26.55 -7.81
C SER A 278 -3.29 -26.33 -7.83
N LYS A 279 -4.08 -27.18 -7.15
CA LYS A 279 -5.55 -27.05 -7.08
C LYS A 279 -5.95 -26.59 -5.68
N ARG A 280 -6.96 -25.71 -5.61
CA ARG A 280 -7.55 -25.31 -4.33
C ARG A 280 -8.26 -26.51 -3.68
N LEU A 281 -8.21 -26.57 -2.36
CA LEU A 281 -8.85 -27.62 -1.59
C LEU A 281 -10.36 -27.62 -1.83
N GLU A 282 -10.94 -26.42 -1.82
CA GLU A 282 -12.37 -26.15 -1.98
C GLU A 282 -12.86 -26.65 -3.33
N ASP A 283 -12.07 -26.50 -4.40
CA ASP A 283 -12.40 -26.97 -5.74
C ASP A 283 -12.47 -28.49 -5.80
N THR A 284 -11.57 -29.15 -5.06
CA THR A 284 -11.52 -30.60 -4.97
C THR A 284 -12.75 -31.13 -4.23
N VAL A 285 -13.15 -30.48 -3.13
CA VAL A 285 -14.35 -30.83 -2.38
C VAL A 285 -15.62 -30.55 -3.19
N LEU A 286 -15.72 -29.36 -3.78
CA LEU A 286 -16.84 -28.93 -4.61
C LEU A 286 -17.06 -29.89 -5.80
N SER A 287 -15.98 -30.24 -6.50
CA SER A 287 -16.06 -31.18 -7.62
C SER A 287 -16.47 -32.58 -7.16
N ALA A 288 -15.98 -33.02 -6.00
CA ALA A 288 -16.34 -34.32 -5.45
C ALA A 288 -17.80 -34.38 -5.01
N GLN A 289 -18.34 -33.27 -4.51
CA GLN A 289 -19.76 -33.15 -4.16
C GLN A 289 -20.68 -33.24 -5.37
N GLY A 290 -20.21 -32.87 -6.57
CA GLY A 290 -20.97 -32.92 -7.83
C GLY A 290 -20.98 -34.28 -8.54
N LEU A 291 -20.32 -35.30 -8.00
CA LEU A 291 -20.32 -36.65 -8.57
C LEU A 291 -21.62 -37.39 -8.17
N ASP A 292 -22.56 -37.56 -9.12
CA ASP A 292 -23.83 -38.33 -9.11
C ASP A 292 -24.75 -38.31 -7.85
N GLU A 293 -26.07 -38.30 -8.03
CA GLU A 293 -27.06 -38.12 -6.95
C GLU A 293 -27.02 -39.20 -5.84
N ASP A 294 -26.46 -40.38 -6.13
CA ASP A 294 -26.29 -41.48 -5.15
C ASP A 294 -25.15 -41.26 -4.14
N HIS A 295 -24.34 -40.20 -4.27
CA HIS A 295 -23.10 -39.99 -3.50
C HIS A 295 -23.28 -39.06 -2.28
N ALA A 296 -24.27 -39.35 -1.43
CA ALA A 296 -24.67 -38.54 -0.28
C ALA A 296 -23.60 -38.33 0.83
N ALA A 297 -22.39 -38.91 0.72
CA ALA A 297 -21.31 -38.71 1.69
C ALA A 297 -20.48 -37.45 1.45
N ALA A 298 -20.14 -37.14 0.20
CA ALA A 298 -19.31 -35.98 -0.11
C ALA A 298 -20.04 -34.67 0.22
N SER A 299 -21.36 -34.64 0.05
CA SER A 299 -22.21 -33.51 0.43
C SER A 299 -22.28 -33.26 1.93
N ARG A 300 -22.01 -34.27 2.75
CA ARG A 300 -21.95 -34.13 4.22
C ARG A 300 -20.63 -33.54 4.69
N LEU A 301 -19.59 -33.53 3.85
CA LEU A 301 -18.29 -32.98 4.21
C LEU A 301 -18.31 -31.45 4.10
N VAL A 302 -17.92 -30.81 5.19
CA VAL A 302 -17.78 -29.36 5.30
C VAL A 302 -16.31 -29.02 5.46
N VAL A 303 -15.90 -27.91 4.84
CA VAL A 303 -14.55 -27.37 4.96
C VAL A 303 -14.52 -26.39 6.13
N TYR A 304 -13.76 -26.71 7.17
CA TYR A 304 -13.48 -25.84 8.30
C TYR A 304 -12.11 -25.21 8.10
N ARG A 305 -11.99 -23.92 8.42
CA ARG A 305 -10.71 -23.20 8.40
C ARG A 305 -10.36 -22.70 9.78
N ALA A 306 -9.06 -22.65 10.10
CA ALA A 306 -8.59 -22.36 11.45
C ALA A 306 -9.08 -21.00 11.97
N ARG A 307 -9.90 -21.02 13.03
CA ARG A 307 -10.02 -19.89 13.96
C ARG A 307 -8.62 -19.64 14.51
N ARG A 308 -8.00 -18.49 14.26
CA ARG A 308 -6.83 -18.12 15.05
C ARG A 308 -7.30 -17.77 16.47
N LEU A 309 -7.51 -18.79 17.29
CA LEU A 309 -7.57 -18.70 18.73
C LEU A 309 -6.18 -18.29 19.22
N PHE A 310 -5.88 -16.99 19.12
CA PHE A 310 -4.93 -16.41 20.06
C PHE A 310 -5.52 -16.62 21.47
N GLY A 311 -4.71 -17.16 22.37
CA GLY A 311 -5.11 -17.62 23.70
C GLY A 311 -5.79 -16.57 24.59
N PRO A 312 -6.22 -17.00 25.80
CA PRO A 312 -7.24 -16.33 26.59
C PRO A 312 -6.74 -15.01 27.20
N GLN A 313 -7.71 -14.14 27.50
CA GLN A 313 -7.63 -12.87 28.22
C GLN A 313 -7.21 -11.65 27.38
N TYR A 314 -8.20 -10.99 26.77
CA TYR A 314 -8.57 -9.64 27.18
C TYR A 314 -10.06 -9.46 26.89
N GLY A 315 -10.87 -9.36 27.96
CA GLY A 315 -12.21 -8.81 27.84
C GLY A 315 -12.10 -7.35 27.42
N GLY A 316 -12.79 -7.00 26.35
CA GLY A 316 -12.88 -5.63 25.85
C GLY A 316 -13.56 -5.64 24.50
N ASN A 317 -14.70 -4.98 24.41
CA ASN A 317 -15.48 -4.71 23.20
C ASN A 317 -14.59 -4.57 21.94
N ALA A 318 -14.74 -5.48 20.99
CA ALA A 318 -14.11 -5.38 19.67
C ALA A 318 -15.18 -5.20 18.58
N THR A 319 -16.13 -4.30 18.83
CA THR A 319 -16.58 -3.40 17.77
C THR A 319 -15.54 -2.28 17.70
N THR A 320 -15.17 -1.86 16.48
CA THR A 320 -14.30 -0.70 16.16
C THR A 320 -12.81 -0.66 16.58
N ASP A 321 -12.28 -1.57 17.40
CA ASP A 321 -10.91 -1.40 17.97
C ASP A 321 -9.75 -2.16 17.29
N SER A 322 -9.95 -3.00 16.26
CA SER A 322 -8.83 -3.79 15.69
C SER A 322 -7.89 -3.00 14.75
N PHE A 323 -8.31 -1.82 14.27
CA PHE A 323 -7.39 -0.84 13.66
C PHE A 323 -6.59 -0.04 14.72
N ALA A 324 -6.94 -0.17 16.02
CA ALA A 324 -6.46 0.66 17.11
C ALA A 324 -5.43 -0.03 18.03
N ARG A 325 -4.86 -1.19 17.67
CA ARG A 325 -3.54 -1.54 18.23
C ARG A 325 -2.51 -0.62 17.59
N LYS A 326 -2.36 0.56 18.18
CA LYS A 326 -1.22 1.44 17.96
C LYS A 326 0.05 0.60 18.16
N CYS A 327 0.66 0.19 17.08
CA CYS A 327 1.95 -0.47 17.12
C CYS A 327 2.98 0.63 16.99
N ASP A 328 3.88 0.76 17.97
CA ASP A 328 5.00 1.68 17.81
C ASP A 328 5.87 1.14 16.66
N LEU A 329 6.14 1.99 15.66
CA LEU A 329 7.01 1.66 14.53
C LEU A 329 8.37 1.10 15.00
N ALA A 330 8.86 1.52 16.18
CA ALA A 330 10.09 0.99 16.78
C ALA A 330 9.97 -0.49 17.21
N SER A 331 8.77 -0.92 17.60
CA SER A 331 8.46 -2.29 18.06
C SER A 331 7.85 -3.19 16.98
N CYS A 332 7.46 -2.60 15.84
CA CYS A 332 6.85 -3.30 14.72
C CYS A 332 7.93 -4.03 13.90
N ASP A 333 7.89 -5.36 13.88
CA ASP A 333 8.77 -6.13 13.00
C ASP A 333 8.30 -6.10 11.54
N ALA A 334 9.14 -6.57 10.62
CA ALA A 334 8.88 -6.56 9.19
C ALA A 334 7.60 -7.32 8.79
N THR A 335 7.28 -8.41 9.49
CA THR A 335 6.10 -9.24 9.21
C THR A 335 4.84 -8.54 9.71
N ALA A 336 4.90 -7.94 10.90
CA ALA A 336 3.83 -7.16 11.49
C ALA A 336 3.49 -5.93 10.65
N LEU A 337 4.51 -5.22 10.12
CA LEU A 337 4.30 -4.08 9.24
C LEU A 337 3.68 -4.49 7.90
N ALA A 338 4.15 -5.57 7.28
CA ALA A 338 3.54 -6.11 6.06
C ALA A 338 2.07 -6.50 6.28
N GLY A 339 1.78 -7.23 7.37
CA GLY A 339 0.42 -7.62 7.71
C GLY A 339 -0.50 -6.43 8.01
N LEU A 340 0.02 -5.37 8.65
CA LEU A 340 -0.72 -4.13 8.88
C LEU A 340 -1.07 -3.45 7.54
N LEU A 341 -0.09 -3.32 6.65
CA LEU A 341 -0.28 -2.68 5.33
C LEU A 341 -1.30 -3.45 4.49
N ASP A 342 -1.23 -4.78 4.48
CA ASP A 342 -2.21 -5.62 3.79
C ASP A 342 -3.62 -5.47 4.40
N SER A 343 -3.72 -5.39 5.73
CA SER A 343 -5.00 -5.15 6.43
C SER A 343 -5.61 -3.79 6.10
N ILE A 344 -4.80 -2.73 6.04
CA ILE A 344 -5.25 -1.39 5.66
C ILE A 344 -5.67 -1.39 4.19
N SER A 345 -4.89 -2.00 3.30
CA SER A 345 -5.21 -2.12 1.87
C SER A 345 -6.54 -2.82 1.66
N PHE A 346 -6.78 -3.91 2.39
CA PHE A 346 -8.04 -4.63 2.37
C PHE A 346 -9.19 -3.77 2.89
N GLY A 347 -9.05 -3.15 4.07
CA GLY A 347 -10.07 -2.26 4.64
C GLY A 347 -10.44 -1.07 3.74
N SER A 348 -9.44 -0.46 3.09
CA SER A 348 -9.67 0.61 2.10
C SER A 348 -10.38 0.09 0.84
N SER A 349 -10.00 -1.09 0.34
CA SER A 349 -10.70 -1.72 -0.80
C SER A 349 -12.17 -2.04 -0.50
N LEU A 350 -12.48 -2.48 0.72
CA LEU A 350 -13.84 -2.78 1.18
C LEU A 350 -14.73 -1.53 1.30
N THR A 351 -14.13 -0.39 1.63
CA THR A 351 -14.86 0.88 1.85
C THR A 351 -14.82 1.81 0.63
N GLN A 352 -14.17 1.39 -0.47
CA GLN A 352 -13.78 2.28 -1.57
C GLN A 352 -13.05 3.55 -1.08
N ALA A 353 -12.35 3.44 0.05
CA ALA A 353 -11.61 4.57 0.60
C ALA A 353 -10.44 4.93 -0.33
N ASP A 354 -10.19 6.22 -0.48
CA ASP A 354 -9.10 6.71 -1.31
C ASP A 354 -7.75 6.40 -0.62
N LEU A 355 -6.67 6.33 -1.40
CA LEU A 355 -5.32 6.16 -0.88
C LEU A 355 -4.96 7.19 0.20
N ALA A 356 -5.49 8.42 0.12
CA ALA A 356 -5.27 9.42 1.17
C ALA A 356 -5.74 8.92 2.56
N ASP A 357 -6.82 8.16 2.58
CA ASP A 357 -7.35 7.53 3.79
C ASP A 357 -6.48 6.35 4.20
N THR A 358 -5.99 5.54 3.26
CA THR A 358 -5.06 4.42 3.50
C THR A 358 -3.75 4.88 4.14
N VAL A 359 -3.15 5.98 3.66
CA VAL A 359 -1.96 6.59 4.30
C VAL A 359 -2.29 7.12 5.70
N THR A 360 -3.48 7.70 5.88
CA THR A 360 -3.93 8.20 7.19
C THR A 360 -4.17 7.08 8.20
N MET A 361 -4.76 5.99 7.76
CA MET A 361 -4.91 4.78 8.56
C MET A 361 -3.54 4.22 8.95
N LEU A 362 -2.57 4.19 8.04
CA LEU A 362 -1.20 3.76 8.34
C LEU A 362 -0.54 4.64 9.41
N PHE A 363 -0.56 5.96 9.22
CA PHE A 363 0.02 6.90 10.18
C PHE A 363 -0.69 6.83 11.54
N GLY A 364 -2.01 6.68 11.55
CA GLY A 364 -2.80 6.48 12.77
C GLY A 364 -2.45 5.17 13.50
N ALA A 365 -2.36 4.06 12.77
CA ALA A 365 -2.05 2.73 13.30
C ALA A 365 -0.60 2.63 13.82
N LEU A 366 0.33 3.35 13.21
CA LEU A 366 1.72 3.43 13.66
C LEU A 366 1.96 4.56 14.68
N ASN A 367 0.91 5.30 15.05
CA ASN A 367 0.97 6.48 15.91
C ASN A 367 2.02 7.51 15.47
N LEU A 368 2.17 7.70 14.15
CA LEU A 368 3.12 8.62 13.56
C LEU A 368 2.48 10.00 13.37
N GLY A 369 3.20 11.04 13.79
CA GLY A 369 2.84 12.42 13.48
C GLY A 369 3.18 12.75 12.03
N TYR A 370 2.24 13.36 11.31
CA TYR A 370 2.53 13.91 9.99
C TYR A 370 3.62 14.98 10.08
N GLY A 371 4.67 14.82 9.28
CA GLY A 371 5.72 15.81 9.21
C GLY A 371 6.80 15.71 10.27
N ASP A 372 6.87 14.59 11.01
CA ASP A 372 8.00 14.20 11.84
C ASP A 372 9.10 13.57 10.96
N PRO A 373 10.24 14.26 10.73
CA PRO A 373 11.30 13.76 9.87
C PRO A 373 11.94 12.45 10.33
N VAL A 374 12.02 12.22 11.64
CA VAL A 374 12.69 11.03 12.19
C VAL A 374 11.79 9.82 11.97
N ALA A 375 10.53 9.94 12.37
CA ALA A 375 9.54 8.89 12.25
C ALA A 375 9.27 8.51 10.77
N GLU A 376 9.14 9.50 9.89
CA GLU A 376 8.91 9.26 8.46
C GLU A 376 10.13 8.65 7.74
N ASN A 377 11.36 9.02 8.13
CA ASN A 377 12.56 8.40 7.58
C ASN A 377 12.75 6.95 8.07
N GLN A 378 12.37 6.66 9.33
CA GLN A 378 12.30 5.29 9.83
C GLN A 378 11.26 4.47 9.06
N LEU A 379 10.08 5.06 8.80
CA LEU A 379 9.03 4.41 8.01
C LEU A 379 9.54 4.06 6.61
N LEU A 380 10.21 5.00 5.92
CA LEU A 380 10.84 4.73 4.61
C LEU A 380 11.79 3.54 4.66
N THR A 381 12.66 3.50 5.68
CA THR A 381 13.64 2.41 5.84
C THR A 381 12.93 1.06 5.99
N ARG A 382 11.90 1.00 6.85
CA ARG A 382 11.12 -0.23 7.07
C ARG A 382 10.32 -0.66 5.85
N LEU A 383 9.73 0.29 5.12
CA LEU A 383 9.00 -0.01 3.90
C LEU A 383 9.94 -0.55 2.81
N ASP A 384 11.15 -0.01 2.69
CA ASP A 384 12.17 -0.50 1.74
C ASP A 384 12.61 -1.93 2.04
N GLU A 385 12.69 -2.31 3.33
CA GLU A 385 13.02 -3.68 3.77
C GLU A 385 11.97 -4.73 3.37
N ILE A 386 10.71 -4.33 3.22
CA ILE A 386 9.58 -5.25 2.99
C ILE A 386 8.95 -5.12 1.60
N GLU A 387 9.38 -4.18 0.75
CA GLU A 387 8.75 -3.88 -0.54
C GLU A 387 8.52 -5.11 -1.43
N ASP A 388 9.51 -5.99 -1.54
CA ASP A 388 9.44 -7.21 -2.34
C ASP A 388 8.45 -8.24 -1.77
N LYS A 389 8.08 -8.14 -0.48
CA LYS A 389 7.14 -9.03 0.21
C LYS A 389 5.69 -8.54 0.17
N LEU A 390 5.46 -7.29 -0.22
CA LEU A 390 4.11 -6.71 -0.28
C LEU A 390 3.30 -7.33 -1.43
N GLN A 391 2.02 -7.56 -1.15
CA GLN A 391 1.07 -8.00 -2.18
C GLN A 391 0.90 -6.93 -3.28
N PRO A 392 0.54 -7.30 -4.52
CA PRO A 392 0.43 -6.35 -5.63
C PRO A 392 -0.48 -5.14 -5.31
N LEU A 393 -1.65 -5.38 -4.70
CA LEU A 393 -2.59 -4.32 -4.32
C LEU A 393 -1.99 -3.38 -3.26
N THR A 394 -1.30 -3.90 -2.25
CA THR A 394 -0.64 -3.11 -1.22
C THR A 394 0.52 -2.30 -1.80
N ARG A 395 1.35 -2.94 -2.62
CA ARG A 395 2.47 -2.31 -3.31
C ARG A 395 2.02 -1.14 -4.18
N SER A 396 0.82 -1.25 -4.76
CA SER A 396 0.27 -0.27 -5.68
C SER A 396 0.21 1.15 -5.11
N TRP A 397 0.01 1.26 -3.79
CA TRP A 397 -0.18 2.53 -3.11
C TRP A 397 0.96 2.85 -2.14
N VAL A 398 1.63 1.83 -1.62
CA VAL A 398 2.86 1.98 -0.82
C VAL A 398 4.01 2.50 -1.68
N MET A 399 4.11 2.10 -2.95
CA MET A 399 5.19 2.54 -3.83
C MET A 399 5.20 4.07 -4.05
N PRO A 400 4.07 4.73 -4.39
CA PRO A 400 4.00 6.19 -4.39
C PRO A 400 4.36 6.84 -3.06
N LEU A 401 3.97 6.25 -1.92
CA LEU A 401 4.35 6.74 -0.58
C LEU A 401 5.88 6.63 -0.37
N MET A 402 6.49 5.50 -0.73
CA MET A 402 7.94 5.31 -0.64
C MET A 402 8.70 6.29 -1.54
N ALA A 403 8.21 6.54 -2.76
CA ALA A 403 8.78 7.54 -3.66
C ALA A 403 8.69 8.95 -3.07
N PHE A 404 7.54 9.31 -2.48
CA PHE A 404 7.35 10.57 -1.77
C PHE A 404 8.28 10.70 -0.56
N LEU A 405 8.40 9.67 0.28
CA LEU A 405 9.29 9.70 1.44
C LEU A 405 10.76 9.78 1.01
N ALA A 406 11.17 9.02 -0.01
CA ALA A 406 12.51 9.09 -0.57
C ALA A 406 12.86 10.48 -1.13
N GLU A 407 11.91 11.17 -1.76
CA GLU A 407 12.12 12.56 -2.19
C GLU A 407 12.40 13.51 -1.02
N ASN A 408 11.93 13.21 0.19
CA ASN A 408 12.15 14.08 1.35
C ASN A 408 13.42 13.68 2.13
N TYR A 409 13.72 12.39 2.21
CA TYR A 409 14.70 11.86 3.17
C TYR A 409 15.86 11.06 2.55
N ASN A 410 15.70 10.47 1.35
CA ASN A 410 16.74 9.65 0.74
C ASN A 410 16.62 9.56 -0.80
N HIS A 411 17.23 10.51 -1.51
CA HIS A 411 17.21 10.60 -2.96
C HIS A 411 17.88 9.42 -3.68
N LYS A 412 18.75 8.65 -3.02
CA LYS A 412 19.41 7.48 -3.63
C LYS A 412 18.42 6.38 -4.02
N LEU A 413 17.25 6.35 -3.36
CA LEU A 413 16.20 5.35 -3.62
C LEU A 413 15.26 5.76 -4.76
N LEU A 414 15.29 7.02 -5.22
CA LEU A 414 14.36 7.51 -6.24
C LEU A 414 14.45 6.73 -7.55
N GLU A 415 15.67 6.45 -8.03
CA GLU A 415 15.87 5.71 -9.27
C GLU A 415 15.41 4.25 -9.16
N LYS A 416 15.59 3.63 -7.98
CA LYS A 416 15.09 2.27 -7.69
C LYS A 416 13.57 2.24 -7.84
N TYR A 417 12.87 3.14 -7.17
CA TYR A 417 11.40 3.15 -7.18
C TYR A 417 10.82 3.55 -8.52
N GLU A 418 11.46 4.49 -9.22
CA GLU A 418 11.03 4.87 -10.57
C GLU A 418 11.15 3.68 -11.56
N ARG A 419 12.25 2.93 -11.51
CA ARG A 419 12.40 1.72 -12.33
C ARG A 419 11.32 0.68 -12.02
N ARG A 420 10.96 0.49 -10.74
CA ARG A 420 9.88 -0.41 -10.32
C ARG A 420 8.51 0.08 -10.79
N TYR A 421 8.24 1.38 -10.69
CA TYR A 421 7.01 2.01 -11.19
C TYR A 421 6.81 1.77 -12.68
N ASN A 422 7.84 2.00 -13.49
CA ASN A 422 7.78 1.81 -14.94
C ASN A 422 7.65 0.33 -15.36
N ALA A 423 8.04 -0.62 -14.49
CA ALA A 423 7.97 -2.06 -14.77
C ALA A 423 6.60 -2.68 -14.47
N SER A 424 5.66 -1.96 -13.84
CA SER A 424 4.34 -2.50 -13.47
C SER A 424 3.23 -1.43 -13.52
N PRO A 425 2.96 -0.83 -14.70
CA PRO A 425 1.98 0.26 -14.83
C PRO A 425 0.52 -0.18 -14.58
N ASP A 426 0.18 -1.44 -14.85
CA ASP A 426 -1.23 -1.91 -14.91
C ASP A 426 -1.87 -2.21 -13.53
N VAL A 427 -1.12 -2.08 -12.43
CA VAL A 427 -1.57 -2.45 -11.07
C VAL A 427 -1.82 -1.23 -10.18
N LEU A 428 -1.51 -0.02 -10.66
CA LEU A 428 -1.39 1.15 -9.79
C LEU A 428 -2.71 1.92 -9.63
N PRO A 429 -3.04 2.38 -8.41
CA PRO A 429 -4.29 3.06 -8.14
C PRO A 429 -4.20 4.48 -8.67
N THR A 430 -5.20 4.86 -9.46
CA THR A 430 -5.36 6.21 -10.04
C THR A 430 -5.91 7.18 -9.00
N THR A 431 -5.12 7.48 -7.97
CA THR A 431 -5.52 8.41 -6.89
C THR A 431 -4.76 9.72 -7.00
N PRO A 432 -5.36 10.85 -6.55
CA PRO A 432 -4.69 12.15 -6.56
C PRO A 432 -3.33 12.13 -5.83
N TYR A 433 -3.22 11.39 -4.72
CA TYR A 433 -2.00 11.35 -3.91
C TYR A 433 -0.87 10.55 -4.59
N SER A 434 -1.21 9.45 -5.29
CA SER A 434 -0.24 8.70 -6.10
C SER A 434 0.42 9.60 -7.15
N HIS A 435 -0.40 10.33 -7.89
CA HIS A 435 0.07 11.27 -8.91
C HIS A 435 0.89 12.42 -8.31
N TYR A 436 0.51 12.93 -7.13
CA TYR A 436 1.29 13.95 -6.42
C TYR A 436 2.70 13.45 -6.05
N GLY A 437 2.83 12.21 -5.55
CA GLY A 437 4.11 11.61 -5.21
C GLY A 437 5.07 11.60 -6.40
N TRP A 438 4.62 11.05 -7.54
CA TRP A 438 5.41 10.98 -8.77
C TRP A 438 5.70 12.35 -9.38
N ALA A 439 4.69 13.24 -9.41
CA ALA A 439 4.89 14.61 -9.87
C ALA A 439 6.00 15.33 -9.09
N LYS A 440 6.04 15.13 -7.77
CA LYS A 440 7.08 15.71 -6.91
C LYS A 440 8.47 15.19 -7.26
N VAL A 441 8.60 13.88 -7.48
CA VAL A 441 9.85 13.21 -7.87
C VAL A 441 10.35 13.73 -9.23
N TYR A 442 9.52 13.72 -10.26
CA TYR A 442 9.91 14.22 -11.60
C TYR A 442 10.30 15.69 -11.57
N CYS A 443 9.51 16.52 -10.88
CA CYS A 443 9.81 17.93 -10.72
C CYS A 443 11.14 18.17 -9.98
N ARG A 444 11.49 17.33 -9.00
CA ARG A 444 12.78 17.40 -8.29
C ARG A 444 13.94 17.12 -9.24
N GLN A 445 13.83 16.07 -10.05
CA GLN A 445 14.82 15.68 -11.06
C GLN A 445 14.94 16.67 -12.24
N GLY A 446 14.06 17.69 -12.32
CA GLY A 446 14.04 18.69 -13.39
C GLY A 446 13.19 18.30 -14.60
N ARG A 447 12.57 17.12 -14.57
CA ARG A 447 11.65 16.61 -15.60
C ARG A 447 10.26 17.22 -15.45
N LEU A 448 10.16 18.53 -15.69
CA LEU A 448 8.92 19.28 -15.44
C LEU A 448 7.76 18.81 -16.32
N VAL A 449 8.02 18.40 -17.56
CA VAL A 449 6.97 17.90 -18.49
C VAL A 449 6.30 16.65 -17.89
N ASP A 450 7.09 15.64 -17.53
CA ASP A 450 6.60 14.40 -16.91
C ASP A 450 5.89 14.69 -15.57
N GLY A 451 6.47 15.58 -14.77
CA GLY A 451 5.88 15.99 -13.51
C GLY A 451 4.50 16.64 -13.69
N VAL A 452 4.35 17.51 -14.69
CA VAL A 452 3.07 18.16 -14.99
C VAL A 452 2.07 17.19 -15.60
N GLN A 453 2.52 16.25 -16.42
CA GLN A 453 1.65 15.19 -16.94
C GLN A 453 1.01 14.39 -15.80
N GLU A 454 1.80 14.01 -14.78
CA GLU A 454 1.26 13.36 -13.58
C GLU A 454 0.32 14.28 -12.78
N LEU A 455 0.64 15.57 -12.63
CA LEU A 455 -0.28 16.52 -11.99
C LEU A 455 -1.61 16.59 -12.72
N VAL A 456 -1.60 16.66 -14.05
CA VAL A 456 -2.82 16.72 -14.87
C VAL A 456 -3.66 15.46 -14.68
N LYS A 457 -3.05 14.26 -14.71
CA LYS A 457 -3.76 13.00 -14.40
C LYS A 457 -4.41 13.06 -13.01
N GLY A 458 -3.64 13.43 -11.99
CA GLY A 458 -4.14 13.55 -10.62
C GLY A 458 -5.26 14.57 -10.45
N LEU A 459 -5.19 15.70 -11.15
CA LEU A 459 -6.23 16.75 -11.09
C LEU A 459 -7.57 16.27 -11.67
N HIS A 460 -7.57 15.33 -12.64
CA HIS A 460 -8.82 14.73 -13.14
C HIS A 460 -9.49 13.80 -12.14
N CYS A 461 -8.71 13.24 -11.20
CA CYS A 461 -9.24 12.41 -10.12
C CYS A 461 -9.94 13.25 -9.03
N ILE A 462 -9.79 14.58 -9.04
CA ILE A 462 -10.39 15.46 -8.03
C ILE A 462 -11.82 15.85 -8.41
N ASN A 463 -12.73 15.74 -7.44
CA ASN A 463 -14.06 16.33 -7.58
C ASN A 463 -14.00 17.87 -7.51
N LYS A 464 -14.35 18.55 -8.61
CA LYS A 464 -14.33 20.02 -8.72
C LYS A 464 -15.13 20.77 -7.64
N ASN A 465 -16.16 20.14 -7.07
CA ASN A 465 -16.98 20.75 -6.02
C ASN A 465 -16.34 20.60 -4.63
N ARG A 466 -15.26 19.82 -4.51
CA ARG A 466 -14.52 19.57 -3.27
C ARG A 466 -13.00 19.57 -3.51
N PRO A 467 -12.41 20.66 -4.03
CA PRO A 467 -10.98 20.72 -4.37
C PRO A 467 -10.06 20.59 -3.15
N CYS A 468 -10.60 20.83 -1.94
CA CYS A 468 -9.87 20.68 -0.69
C CYS A 468 -9.82 19.23 -0.17
N ALA A 469 -10.55 18.30 -0.78
CA ALA A 469 -10.59 16.89 -0.36
C ALA A 469 -9.52 16.06 -1.08
N LEU A 470 -9.24 14.86 -0.54
CA LEU A 470 -8.62 13.74 -1.27
C LEU A 470 -7.29 14.10 -1.97
N GLY A 471 -6.35 14.74 -1.28
CA GLY A 471 -5.03 15.08 -1.84
C GLY A 471 -5.01 16.23 -2.87
N GLY A 472 -6.16 16.85 -3.16
CA GLY A 472 -6.24 17.99 -4.07
C GLY A 472 -5.31 19.16 -3.73
N PRO A 473 -5.26 19.61 -2.46
CA PRO A 473 -4.33 20.67 -2.05
C PRO A 473 -2.85 20.30 -2.27
N ALA A 474 -2.51 19.01 -2.27
CA ALA A 474 -1.14 18.55 -2.52
C ALA A 474 -0.74 18.70 -3.98
N LEU A 475 -1.61 18.28 -4.91
CA LEU A 475 -1.44 18.48 -6.35
C LEU A 475 -1.37 19.97 -6.71
N ILE A 476 -2.32 20.78 -6.21
CA ILE A 476 -2.35 22.23 -6.48
C ILE A 476 -1.09 22.90 -5.90
N SER A 477 -0.68 22.53 -4.68
CA SER A 477 0.57 23.00 -4.08
C SER A 477 1.80 22.71 -4.93
N GLN A 478 1.84 21.54 -5.57
CA GLN A 478 2.94 21.16 -6.45
C GLN A 478 2.89 21.91 -7.77
N LEU A 479 1.70 22.15 -8.33
CA LEU A 479 1.52 22.97 -9.53
C LEU A 479 1.96 24.42 -9.31
N VAL A 480 1.63 25.02 -8.15
CA VAL A 480 2.19 26.34 -7.75
C VAL A 480 3.72 26.30 -7.72
N SER A 481 4.31 25.19 -7.23
CA SER A 481 5.76 25.03 -7.18
C SER A 481 6.39 24.86 -8.58
N VAL A 482 5.65 24.31 -9.55
CA VAL A 482 6.04 24.28 -10.96
C VAL A 482 6.05 25.69 -11.53
N PHE A 483 5.00 26.50 -11.29
CA PHE A 483 4.96 27.88 -11.78
C PHE A 483 6.09 28.76 -11.22
N VAL A 484 6.48 28.55 -9.96
CA VAL A 484 7.71 29.17 -9.42
C VAL A 484 8.95 28.77 -10.24
N LYS A 485 9.09 27.50 -10.62
CA LYS A 485 10.25 27.01 -11.40
C LYS A 485 10.24 27.49 -12.86
N LEU A 486 9.06 27.73 -13.42
CA LEU A 486 8.89 28.28 -14.77
C LEU A 486 8.98 29.81 -14.80
N ASN A 487 9.16 30.45 -13.64
CA ASN A 487 9.17 31.90 -13.47
C ASN A 487 7.83 32.56 -13.87
N LEU A 488 6.71 31.95 -13.46
CA LEU A 488 5.34 32.40 -13.76
C LEU A 488 4.56 32.74 -12.47
N PRO A 489 4.98 33.77 -11.72
CA PRO A 489 4.39 34.04 -10.42
C PRO A 489 3.01 34.68 -10.47
N GLN A 490 2.58 35.32 -11.57
CA GLN A 490 1.22 35.85 -11.67
C GLN A 490 0.23 34.68 -11.74
N THR A 491 0.43 33.75 -12.68
CA THR A 491 -0.35 32.51 -12.78
C THR A 491 -0.26 31.68 -11.50
N GLY A 492 0.96 31.53 -10.93
CA GLY A 492 1.15 30.79 -9.68
C GLY A 492 0.41 31.40 -8.48
N THR A 493 0.29 32.72 -8.43
CA THR A 493 -0.48 33.43 -7.37
C THR A 493 -1.97 33.27 -7.59
N ALA A 494 -2.47 33.45 -8.82
CA ALA A 494 -3.88 33.25 -9.14
C ALA A 494 -4.34 31.83 -8.78
N LEU A 495 -3.52 30.81 -9.08
CA LEU A 495 -3.79 29.42 -8.69
C LEU A 495 -3.82 29.24 -7.18
N PHE A 496 -2.86 29.83 -6.47
CA PHE A 496 -2.79 29.75 -5.02
C PHE A 496 -4.02 30.39 -4.36
N ASP A 497 -4.35 31.62 -4.72
CA ASP A 497 -5.42 32.41 -4.10
C ASP A 497 -6.79 31.76 -4.37
N ARG A 498 -7.02 31.33 -5.62
CA ARG A 498 -8.32 30.79 -6.03
C ARG A 498 -8.61 29.40 -5.47
N HIS A 499 -7.61 28.53 -5.43
CA HIS A 499 -7.84 27.09 -5.22
C HIS A 499 -7.14 26.49 -4.00
N LEU A 500 -6.14 27.18 -3.42
CA LEU A 500 -5.33 26.61 -2.34
C LEU A 500 -5.49 27.35 -1.00
N GLU A 501 -5.63 28.69 -1.02
CA GLU A 501 -5.65 29.48 0.21
C GLU A 501 -6.75 29.06 1.18
N THR A 502 -8.00 28.96 0.70
CA THR A 502 -9.15 28.52 1.50
C THR A 502 -8.96 27.11 2.05
N CYS A 503 -8.41 26.19 1.25
CA CYS A 503 -8.18 24.81 1.68
C CYS A 503 -7.15 24.74 2.82
N LEU A 504 -6.08 25.53 2.75
CA LEU A 504 -5.04 25.54 3.78
C LEU A 504 -5.46 26.28 5.05
N ALA A 505 -6.47 27.15 4.99
CA ALA A 505 -6.99 27.89 6.14
C ALA A 505 -7.76 27.00 7.14
N ASN A 506 -8.42 25.93 6.67
CA ASN A 506 -9.17 25.00 7.52
C ASN A 506 -8.22 24.15 8.38
N ARG A 507 -8.33 24.21 9.72
CA ARG A 507 -7.35 23.62 10.68
C ARG A 507 -7.59 22.16 11.10
N GLY A 508 -8.55 21.46 10.51
CA GLY A 508 -8.96 20.12 10.96
C GLY A 508 -8.21 18.94 10.32
N ASP A 509 -7.51 19.15 9.21
CA ASP A 509 -6.93 18.05 8.42
C ASP A 509 -5.41 17.91 8.66
N ALA A 510 -5.02 16.75 9.18
CA ALA A 510 -3.64 16.38 9.48
C ALA A 510 -2.79 16.12 8.22
N LEU A 511 -3.40 15.62 7.13
CA LEU A 511 -2.72 15.43 5.82
C LEU A 511 -2.26 16.78 5.24
N LEU A 512 -3.03 17.83 5.51
CA LEU A 512 -2.74 19.18 5.02
C LEU A 512 -1.69 19.92 5.84
N GLU A 513 -1.28 19.40 7.00
CA GLU A 513 -0.36 20.12 7.89
C GLU A 513 0.99 20.41 7.21
N ARG A 514 1.54 19.46 6.44
CA ARG A 514 2.76 19.70 5.64
C ARG A 514 2.55 20.81 4.60
N HIS A 515 1.39 20.83 3.94
CA HIS A 515 1.09 21.85 2.92
C HIS A 515 0.85 23.22 3.54
N ARG A 516 0.22 23.27 4.71
CA ARG A 516 -0.03 24.47 5.52
C ARG A 516 1.28 25.05 6.05
N ARG A 517 2.19 24.22 6.57
CA ARG A 517 3.55 24.65 6.96
C ARG A 517 4.33 25.26 5.79
N ASN A 518 4.21 24.67 4.61
CA ASN A 518 4.84 25.17 3.38
C ASN A 518 4.06 26.32 2.70
N ARG A 519 2.94 26.80 3.29
CA ARG A 519 2.16 27.92 2.75
C ARG A 519 3.02 29.18 2.59
N LEU A 520 3.71 29.57 3.65
CA LEU A 520 4.56 30.77 3.67
C LEU A 520 5.75 30.66 2.74
N ASP A 521 6.30 29.45 2.56
CA ASP A 521 7.40 29.18 1.63
C ASP A 521 7.00 29.47 0.18
N ARG A 522 5.82 28.97 -0.25
CA ARG A 522 5.32 29.18 -1.62
C ARG A 522 5.05 30.65 -1.90
N LEU A 523 4.37 31.33 -0.98
CA LEU A 523 4.11 32.77 -1.09
C LEU A 523 5.41 33.58 -1.15
N ALA A 524 6.41 33.21 -0.36
CA ALA A 524 7.71 33.88 -0.38
C ALA A 524 8.43 33.67 -1.72
N ARG A 525 8.39 32.47 -2.28
CA ARG A 525 9.01 32.18 -3.58
C ARG A 525 8.28 32.84 -4.75
N LEU A 526 6.94 32.93 -4.71
CA LEU A 526 6.17 33.73 -5.67
C LEU A 526 6.52 35.21 -5.57
N ALA A 527 6.69 35.75 -4.36
CA ALA A 527 7.15 37.12 -4.16
C ALA A 527 8.56 37.34 -4.72
N LEU A 528 9.50 36.39 -4.53
CA LEU A 528 10.83 36.45 -5.12
C LEU A 528 10.80 36.48 -6.65
N ALA A 529 9.98 35.65 -7.30
CA ALA A 529 9.82 35.65 -8.75
C ALA A 529 9.16 36.93 -9.30
N ARG A 530 8.52 37.73 -8.44
CA ARG A 530 8.06 39.11 -8.76
C ARG A 530 9.11 40.18 -8.49
N GLY A 531 10.28 39.83 -7.97
CA GLY A 531 11.30 40.79 -7.54
C GLY A 531 11.06 41.39 -6.16
N ASP A 532 10.03 40.95 -5.43
CA ASP A 532 9.67 41.48 -4.11
C ASP A 532 10.40 40.73 -2.97
N GLY A 533 11.70 41.01 -2.87
CA GLY A 533 12.56 40.45 -1.82
C GLY A 533 12.16 40.89 -0.40
N ALA A 534 11.50 42.04 -0.25
CA ALA A 534 11.08 42.54 1.06
C ALA A 534 9.93 41.71 1.64
N THR A 535 8.89 41.47 0.84
CA THR A 535 7.76 40.60 1.20
C THR A 535 8.24 39.17 1.44
N ALA A 536 9.08 38.63 0.55
CA ALA A 536 9.64 37.29 0.71
C ALA A 536 10.40 37.14 2.04
N ALA A 537 11.26 38.10 2.38
CA ALA A 537 11.98 38.09 3.65
C ALA A 537 11.04 38.19 4.86
N GLY A 538 9.96 38.98 4.76
CA GLY A 538 8.91 39.05 5.79
C GLY A 538 8.26 37.69 6.06
N LEU A 539 7.87 36.99 4.99
CA LEU A 539 7.24 35.66 5.05
C LEU A 539 8.19 34.60 5.64
N PHE A 540 9.45 34.56 5.21
CA PHE A 540 10.43 33.63 5.77
C PHE A 540 10.76 33.90 7.24
N ARG A 541 10.78 35.16 7.69
CA ARG A 541 10.93 35.45 9.14
C ARG A 541 9.76 34.92 9.95
N THR A 542 8.53 35.11 9.45
CA THR A 542 7.33 34.58 10.09
C THR A 542 7.37 33.05 10.14
N LYS A 543 7.74 32.40 9.03
CA LYS A 543 7.89 30.94 8.96
C LYS A 543 8.96 30.46 9.95
N ARG A 544 10.15 31.07 9.97
CA ARG A 544 11.23 30.71 10.90
C ARG A 544 10.78 30.78 12.36
N ALA A 545 10.07 31.84 12.73
CA ALA A 545 9.53 31.98 14.09
C ALA A 545 8.49 30.89 14.42
N GLN A 546 7.72 30.41 13.43
CA GLN A 546 6.79 29.29 13.61
C GLN A 546 7.55 27.97 13.82
N GLU A 547 8.56 27.69 13.00
CA GLU A 547 9.39 26.48 13.09
C GLU A 547 10.09 26.37 14.46
N ILE A 548 10.70 27.46 14.93
CA ILE A 548 11.37 27.51 16.24
C ILE A 548 10.38 27.29 17.39
N ARG A 549 9.19 27.91 17.35
CA ARG A 549 8.14 27.70 18.37
C ARG A 549 7.66 26.25 18.42
N GLN A 550 7.80 25.51 17.32
CA GLN A 550 7.44 24.09 17.22
C GLN A 550 8.64 23.16 17.52
N GLY A 551 9.74 23.69 18.05
CA GLY A 551 10.91 22.90 18.47
C GLY A 551 11.85 22.49 17.33
N ARG A 552 11.75 23.10 16.14
CA ARG A 552 12.64 22.84 15.00
C ARG A 552 13.72 23.92 14.88
N ASP A 553 14.83 23.63 14.20
CA ASP A 553 16.01 24.50 14.15
C ASP A 553 15.81 25.82 13.36
N GLY A 554 14.88 25.84 12.39
CA GLY A 554 14.66 26.97 11.49
C GLY A 554 15.85 27.28 10.56
N LEU A 555 16.75 26.32 10.33
CA LEU A 555 17.94 26.49 9.48
C LEU A 555 17.56 26.69 8.01
N ARG A 556 16.51 26.01 7.53
CA ARG A 556 16.02 26.15 6.16
C ARG A 556 15.57 27.59 5.87
N GLU A 557 14.83 28.19 6.79
CA GLU A 557 14.34 29.55 6.66
C GLU A 557 15.49 30.56 6.85
N LEU A 558 16.44 30.26 7.75
CA LEU A 558 17.66 31.06 7.90
C LEU A 558 18.45 31.10 6.58
N ALA A 559 18.62 29.96 5.92
CA ALA A 559 19.28 29.86 4.62
C ALA A 559 18.62 30.76 3.56
N TRP A 560 17.29 30.74 3.48
CA TRP A 560 16.55 31.65 2.59
C TRP A 560 16.75 33.12 2.96
N LEU A 561 16.72 33.48 4.25
CA LEU A 561 16.94 34.85 4.68
C LEU A 561 18.34 35.37 4.33
N VAL A 562 19.38 34.54 4.48
CA VAL A 562 20.76 34.87 4.05
C VAL A 562 20.79 35.05 2.53
N TYR A 563 20.21 34.13 1.78
CA TYR A 563 20.22 34.17 0.32
C TYR A 563 19.50 35.42 -0.22
N ILE A 564 18.33 35.76 0.34
CA ILE A 564 17.61 37.00 0.01
C ILE A 564 18.40 38.25 0.43
N ALA A 565 19.07 38.22 1.58
CA ALA A 565 19.92 39.33 2.02
C ALA A 565 21.08 39.59 1.05
N ALA A 566 21.72 38.52 0.55
CA ALA A 566 22.76 38.58 -0.47
C ALA A 566 22.22 39.13 -1.80
N CYS A 567 21.15 38.53 -2.31
CA CYS A 567 20.63 38.78 -3.66
C CYS A 567 19.81 40.07 -3.78
N CYS A 568 18.99 40.41 -2.80
CA CYS A 568 18.04 41.53 -2.89
C CYS A 568 18.48 42.75 -2.07
N GLY A 569 19.39 42.58 -1.11
CA GLY A 569 19.97 43.70 -0.36
C GLY A 569 19.08 44.31 0.73
N THR A 570 18.31 43.51 1.48
CA THR A 570 17.35 43.95 2.53
C THR A 570 17.98 44.55 3.81
N SER A 571 17.24 45.28 4.65
CA SER A 571 17.76 46.15 5.73
C SER A 571 18.27 45.48 7.04
N ARG A 572 18.09 44.16 7.23
CA ARG A 572 18.50 43.43 8.46
C ARG A 572 19.59 42.39 8.20
N LYS A 573 20.56 42.70 7.35
CA LYS A 573 21.52 41.70 6.84
C LYS A 573 22.44 41.13 7.93
N GLN A 574 22.95 41.99 8.81
CA GLN A 574 24.05 41.62 9.71
C GLN A 574 23.67 40.56 10.74
N SER A 575 22.49 40.68 11.37
CA SER A 575 22.06 39.71 12.39
C SER A 575 21.73 38.34 11.81
N VAL A 576 21.25 38.28 10.56
CA VAL A 576 20.92 37.03 9.87
C VAL A 576 22.19 36.30 9.47
N ILE A 577 23.18 36.99 8.88
CA ILE A 577 24.43 36.34 8.49
C ILE A 577 25.25 35.87 9.70
N SER A 578 25.31 36.64 10.79
CA SER A 578 26.01 36.19 12.01
C SER A 578 25.46 34.86 12.52
N GLN A 579 24.13 34.72 12.60
CA GLN A 579 23.50 33.46 13.01
C GLN A 579 23.81 32.30 12.07
N ALA A 580 23.95 32.56 10.76
CA ALA A 580 24.31 31.54 9.80
C ALA A 580 25.79 31.12 9.90
N LYS A 581 26.70 32.07 10.13
CA LYS A 581 28.11 31.82 10.41
C LYS A 581 28.27 30.98 11.69
N ASP A 582 27.56 31.36 12.76
CA ASP A 582 27.53 30.62 14.02
C ASP A 582 27.09 29.16 13.83
N ALA A 583 26.03 28.93 13.06
CA ALA A 583 25.55 27.59 12.75
C ALA A 583 26.57 26.75 11.95
N LEU A 584 27.34 27.38 11.06
CA LEU A 584 28.38 26.72 10.27
C LEU A 584 29.72 26.51 11.01
N HIS A 585 29.86 26.96 12.26
CA HIS A 585 31.03 26.60 13.07
C HIS A 585 30.99 25.13 13.55
N ASP A 586 29.80 24.51 13.65
CA ASP A 586 29.68 23.08 13.93
C ASP A 586 29.88 22.24 12.65
N VAL A 587 31.12 22.17 12.16
CA VAL A 587 31.48 21.45 10.93
C VAL A 587 31.02 20.00 10.98
N LYS A 588 31.18 19.32 12.12
CA LYS A 588 30.80 17.91 12.27
C LYS A 588 29.28 17.74 12.20
N GLY A 589 28.52 18.60 12.86
CA GLY A 589 27.06 18.61 12.81
C GLY A 589 26.56 18.84 11.39
N ILE A 590 27.08 19.86 10.70
CA ILE A 590 26.70 20.19 9.32
C ILE A 590 27.03 19.06 8.36
N LEU A 591 28.26 18.50 8.40
CA LEU A 591 28.65 17.39 7.53
C LEU A 591 27.81 16.13 7.79
N LYS A 592 27.43 15.87 9.04
CA LYS A 592 26.49 14.78 9.38
C LYS A 592 25.08 15.07 8.84
N GLY A 593 24.66 16.33 8.88
CA GLY A 593 23.39 16.82 8.37
C GLY A 593 23.28 16.83 6.85
N LEU A 594 24.39 16.88 6.11
CA LEU A 594 24.45 16.65 4.67
C LEU A 594 24.16 15.16 4.35
N GLY A 595 22.90 14.76 4.49
CA GLY A 595 22.35 13.42 4.21
C GLY A 595 22.16 13.13 2.72
N ALA A 596 21.27 12.20 2.39
CA ALA A 596 20.94 11.81 1.01
C ALA A 596 19.64 12.43 0.46
N GLY A 597 18.94 13.29 1.21
CA GLY A 597 17.62 13.86 0.91
C GLY A 597 17.62 15.38 0.67
N ASN A 598 16.62 16.07 1.23
CA ASN A 598 16.38 17.51 1.06
C ASN A 598 16.81 18.30 2.32
N GLU A 599 18.11 18.50 2.52
CA GLU A 599 18.67 18.97 3.81
C GLU A 599 18.78 20.49 3.92
N SER A 600 18.62 21.02 5.13
CA SER A 600 18.68 22.47 5.41
C SER A 600 20.09 23.03 5.24
N GLU A 601 21.08 22.21 5.59
CA GLU A 601 22.51 22.47 5.60
C GLU A 601 23.03 22.82 4.21
N ALA A 602 22.62 22.07 3.18
CA ALA A 602 23.01 22.34 1.79
C ALA A 602 22.55 23.73 1.32
N TYR A 603 21.35 24.15 1.75
CA TYR A 603 20.82 25.46 1.40
C TYR A 603 21.43 26.58 2.23
N LEU A 604 21.85 26.30 3.47
CA LEU A 604 22.58 27.24 4.32
C LEU A 604 23.95 27.55 3.72
N LEU A 605 24.70 26.52 3.30
CA LEU A 605 25.97 26.64 2.60
C LEU A 605 25.81 27.49 1.32
N ARG A 606 24.76 27.23 0.51
CA ARG A 606 24.43 28.05 -0.66
C ARG A 606 24.22 29.53 -0.30
N GLY A 607 23.43 29.80 0.74
CA GLY A 607 23.14 31.16 1.18
C GLY A 607 24.40 31.90 1.62
N VAL A 608 25.25 31.25 2.43
CA VAL A 608 26.51 31.84 2.92
C VAL A 608 27.52 32.03 1.79
N ALA A 609 27.59 31.11 0.82
CA ALA A 609 28.44 31.27 -0.37
C ALA A 609 27.99 32.46 -1.23
N ALA A 610 26.69 32.61 -1.47
CA ALA A 610 26.16 33.78 -2.17
C ALA A 610 26.48 35.07 -1.42
N TRP A 611 26.39 35.06 -0.08
CA TRP A 611 26.75 36.21 0.74
C TRP A 611 28.23 36.55 0.66
N ALA A 612 29.12 35.55 0.77
CA ALA A 612 30.57 35.73 0.68
C ALA A 612 30.97 36.43 -0.63
N TRP A 613 30.39 35.99 -1.76
CA TRP A 613 30.61 36.63 -3.05
C TRP A 613 30.01 38.05 -3.13
N VAL A 614 28.70 38.15 -2.97
CA VAL A 614 27.94 39.37 -3.34
C VAL A 614 28.13 40.51 -2.32
N SER A 615 28.52 40.19 -1.10
CA SER A 615 28.85 41.16 -0.04
C SER A 615 30.35 41.27 0.22
N GLU A 616 31.19 40.57 -0.55
CA GLU A 616 32.66 40.55 -0.41
C GLU A 616 33.14 40.17 1.01
N ASP A 617 32.37 39.31 1.69
CA ASP A 617 32.60 38.93 3.09
C ASP A 617 33.61 37.79 3.18
N ARG A 618 34.85 38.12 3.55
CA ARG A 618 35.96 37.17 3.61
C ARG A 618 35.80 36.09 4.67
N GLU A 619 35.31 36.46 5.85
CA GLU A 619 35.05 35.52 6.93
C GLU A 619 34.01 34.46 6.50
N ALA A 620 32.95 34.88 5.80
CA ALA A 620 31.97 33.95 5.24
C ALA A 620 32.62 32.98 4.23
N GLY A 621 33.56 33.46 3.41
CA GLY A 621 34.32 32.63 2.48
C GLY A 621 35.22 31.61 3.18
N GLU A 622 35.93 32.01 4.24
CA GLU A 622 36.82 31.14 5.03
C GLU A 622 36.05 30.01 5.74
N ILE A 623 34.86 30.32 6.27
CA ILE A 623 33.97 29.33 6.91
C ILE A 623 33.58 28.19 5.96
N LEU A 624 33.55 28.42 4.64
CA LEU A 624 33.14 27.43 3.66
C LEU A 624 34.23 26.40 3.32
N ALA A 625 35.51 26.72 3.58
CA ALA A 625 36.64 25.89 3.17
C ALA A 625 36.57 24.43 3.64
N PRO A 626 36.18 24.11 4.89
CA PRO A 626 36.07 22.73 5.36
C PRO A 626 35.02 21.87 4.63
N TYR A 627 34.05 22.50 3.95
CA TYR A 627 32.91 21.80 3.34
C TYR A 627 33.12 21.45 1.86
N LEU A 628 34.11 22.06 1.20
CA LEU A 628 34.30 22.00 -0.26
C LEU A 628 34.32 20.57 -0.82
N ALA A 629 35.11 19.68 -0.21
CA ALA A 629 35.25 18.31 -0.67
C ALA A 629 33.93 17.54 -0.59
N GLU A 630 33.17 17.73 0.49
CA GLU A 630 31.88 17.04 0.66
C GLU A 630 30.81 17.66 -0.26
N ILE A 631 30.79 18.98 -0.47
CA ILE A 631 29.89 19.65 -1.43
C ILE A 631 30.08 19.08 -2.84
N ARG A 632 31.34 19.01 -3.31
CA ARG A 632 31.68 18.48 -4.65
C ARG A 632 31.27 17.02 -4.79
N LYS A 633 31.55 16.19 -3.78
CA LYS A 633 31.13 14.78 -3.74
C LYS A 633 29.61 14.62 -3.78
N ARG A 634 28.86 15.41 -3.00
CA ARG A 634 27.40 15.28 -2.86
C ARG A 634 26.63 15.73 -4.08
N MET A 635 27.16 16.70 -4.83
CA MET A 635 26.57 17.14 -6.11
C MET A 635 26.24 15.97 -7.05
N PHE A 636 27.07 14.92 -7.08
CA PHE A 636 26.86 13.74 -7.92
C PHE A 636 25.99 12.64 -7.30
N GLN A 637 25.77 12.68 -5.98
CA GLN A 637 25.07 11.62 -5.24
C GLN A 637 23.59 11.90 -5.01
N GLN A 638 23.12 13.15 -5.16
CA GLN A 638 21.75 13.57 -4.89
C GLN A 638 21.28 14.70 -5.82
N ASP A 639 20.27 15.50 -5.42
CA ASP A 639 19.85 16.70 -6.15
C ASP A 639 21.04 17.67 -6.26
N PRO A 640 21.59 17.93 -7.47
CA PRO A 640 22.79 18.74 -7.62
C PRO A 640 22.53 20.21 -7.35
N ALA A 641 21.28 20.69 -7.42
CA ALA A 641 20.98 22.12 -7.46
C ALA A 641 21.58 22.96 -6.31
N PRO A 642 21.41 22.62 -5.01
CA PRO A 642 21.99 23.42 -3.94
C PRO A 642 23.53 23.36 -3.92
N PHE A 643 24.13 22.21 -4.22
CA PHE A 643 25.59 22.04 -4.23
C PHE A 643 26.26 22.73 -5.41
N ALA A 644 25.68 22.58 -6.61
CA ALA A 644 26.12 23.25 -7.82
C ALA A 644 26.03 24.77 -7.68
N ALA A 645 24.94 25.29 -7.10
CA ALA A 645 24.82 26.71 -6.80
C ALA A 645 25.88 27.17 -5.77
N THR A 646 26.14 26.37 -4.74
CA THR A 646 27.17 26.68 -3.74
C THR A 646 28.56 26.77 -4.37
N LEU A 647 28.94 25.78 -5.19
CA LEU A 647 30.23 25.79 -5.90
C LEU A 647 30.33 26.95 -6.88
N PHE A 648 29.25 27.25 -7.63
CA PHE A 648 29.20 28.45 -8.48
C PHE A 648 29.54 29.73 -7.68
N PHE A 649 28.90 29.94 -6.53
CA PHE A 649 29.14 31.13 -5.72
C PHE A 649 30.56 31.17 -5.13
N ILE A 650 31.13 30.02 -4.78
CA ILE A 650 32.51 29.92 -4.30
C ILE A 650 33.51 30.27 -5.41
N GLU A 651 33.28 29.77 -6.63
CA GLU A 651 34.12 30.10 -7.79
C GLU A 651 34.01 31.58 -8.16
N ALA A 652 32.80 32.15 -8.10
CA ALA A 652 32.58 33.56 -8.34
C ALA A 652 33.25 34.43 -7.26
N TYR A 653 33.18 34.02 -5.99
CA TYR A 653 33.92 34.64 -4.88
C TYR A 653 35.44 34.60 -5.09
N ARG A 654 35.98 33.44 -5.50
CA ARG A 654 37.42 33.29 -5.79
C ARG A 654 37.86 34.25 -6.89
N ARG A 655 37.07 34.37 -7.97
CA ARG A 655 37.36 35.26 -9.08
C ARG A 655 37.30 36.72 -8.68
N ASP A 656 36.18 37.14 -8.10
CA ASP A 656 35.86 38.56 -7.97
C ASP A 656 36.42 39.18 -6.68
N VAL A 657 36.55 38.40 -5.60
CA VAL A 657 36.96 38.93 -4.27
C VAL A 657 38.39 38.54 -3.91
N LEU A 658 38.81 37.32 -4.26
CA LEU A 658 40.18 36.86 -4.02
C LEU A 658 41.13 37.15 -5.19
N GLY A 659 40.61 37.47 -6.38
CA GLY A 659 41.41 37.70 -7.58
C GLY A 659 42.08 36.44 -8.15
N GLY A 660 41.62 35.25 -7.75
CA GLY A 660 42.11 33.97 -8.26
C GLY A 660 41.42 33.54 -9.56
N PRO A 661 42.00 32.63 -10.34
CA PRO A 661 41.30 32.07 -11.51
C PRO A 661 40.11 31.20 -11.07
N VAL A 662 39.07 31.16 -11.91
CA VAL A 662 38.00 30.17 -11.80
C VAL A 662 38.56 28.79 -12.12
N ASP A 663 38.31 27.82 -11.24
CA ASP A 663 38.64 26.43 -11.50
C ASP A 663 37.71 25.87 -12.58
N GLN A 664 38.25 25.68 -13.78
CA GLN A 664 37.49 25.24 -14.95
C GLN A 664 36.99 23.80 -14.81
N GLU A 665 37.67 22.95 -14.04
CA GLU A 665 37.24 21.59 -13.78
C GLU A 665 35.98 21.63 -12.89
N VAL A 666 36.04 22.37 -11.79
CA VAL A 666 34.89 22.54 -10.88
C VAL A 666 33.70 23.19 -11.60
N TRP A 667 33.93 24.25 -12.37
CA TRP A 667 32.86 24.86 -13.16
C TRP A 667 32.28 23.90 -14.20
N GLY A 668 33.12 23.14 -14.89
CA GLY A 668 32.70 22.12 -15.85
C GLY A 668 31.77 21.08 -15.22
N GLU A 669 32.11 20.59 -14.03
CA GLU A 669 31.29 19.66 -13.25
C GLU A 669 29.95 20.26 -12.81
N VAL A 670 29.96 21.49 -12.32
CA VAL A 670 28.75 22.25 -11.93
C VAL A 670 27.81 22.36 -13.13
N ALA A 671 28.35 22.80 -14.27
CA ALA A 671 27.57 22.99 -15.48
C ALA A 671 26.99 21.66 -16.00
N ALA A 672 27.80 20.60 -16.06
CA ALA A 672 27.35 19.27 -16.48
C ALA A 672 26.28 18.68 -15.55
N SER A 673 26.41 18.90 -14.24
CA SER A 673 25.45 18.39 -13.24
C SER A 673 24.08 19.08 -13.35
N LEU A 674 24.07 20.40 -13.57
CA LEU A 674 22.83 21.16 -13.79
C LEU A 674 22.18 20.80 -15.12
N GLU A 675 22.98 20.65 -16.18
CA GLU A 675 22.55 20.23 -17.52
C GLU A 675 21.94 18.82 -17.50
N GLY A 676 22.60 17.84 -16.88
CA GLY A 676 22.10 16.47 -16.74
C GLY A 676 20.80 16.33 -15.92
N ARG A 677 20.39 17.39 -15.21
CA ARG A 677 19.13 17.48 -14.46
C ARG A 677 18.20 18.57 -14.98
N TYR A 678 18.40 19.00 -16.24
CA TYR A 678 17.53 19.95 -16.93
C TYR A 678 17.33 21.29 -16.18
N LYS A 679 18.29 21.72 -15.37
CA LYS A 679 18.23 22.98 -14.59
C LYS A 679 18.64 24.18 -15.44
N TRP A 680 18.04 24.28 -16.62
CA TRP A 680 18.45 25.18 -17.70
C TRP A 680 18.46 26.66 -17.29
N TYR A 681 17.44 27.11 -16.57
CA TYR A 681 17.34 28.50 -16.13
C TYR A 681 18.49 28.91 -15.19
N SER A 682 18.75 28.12 -14.14
CA SER A 682 19.86 28.39 -13.22
C SER A 682 21.21 28.36 -13.95
N LEU A 683 21.38 27.38 -14.85
CA LEU A 683 22.60 27.27 -15.64
C LEU A 683 22.78 28.47 -16.59
N ALA A 684 21.71 29.01 -17.16
CA ALA A 684 21.77 30.21 -17.99
C ALA A 684 22.30 31.41 -17.20
N VAL A 685 21.70 31.68 -16.03
CA VAL A 685 22.12 32.78 -15.15
C VAL A 685 23.59 32.61 -14.71
N TYR A 686 23.98 31.41 -14.27
CA TYR A 686 25.34 31.15 -13.82
C TYR A 686 26.37 31.24 -14.96
N SER A 687 26.04 30.71 -16.14
CA SER A 687 26.92 30.77 -17.32
C SER A 687 27.17 32.20 -17.76
N LEU A 688 26.14 33.06 -17.74
CA LEU A 688 26.29 34.48 -18.03
C LEU A 688 27.28 35.14 -17.06
N HIS A 689 27.14 34.88 -15.76
CA HIS A 689 28.06 35.42 -14.75
C HIS A 689 29.47 34.85 -14.83
N MET A 690 29.66 33.66 -15.41
CA MET A 690 30.96 33.09 -15.72
C MET A 690 31.54 33.56 -17.06
N GLY A 691 30.86 34.49 -17.77
CA GLY A 691 31.30 35.03 -19.05
C GLY A 691 31.07 34.11 -20.25
N GLN A 692 30.21 33.09 -20.09
CA GLN A 692 29.88 32.11 -21.13
C GLN A 692 28.52 32.46 -21.78
N THR A 693 28.47 33.59 -22.48
CA THR A 693 27.24 34.15 -23.07
C THR A 693 26.54 33.17 -24.03
N ASP A 694 27.28 32.48 -24.90
CA ASP A 694 26.70 31.51 -25.83
C ASP A 694 26.02 30.34 -25.11
N LYS A 695 26.66 29.84 -24.03
CA LYS A 695 26.07 28.79 -23.19
C LYS A 695 24.85 29.30 -22.45
N ALA A 696 24.88 30.53 -21.96
CA ALA A 696 23.74 31.17 -21.30
C ALA A 696 22.53 31.25 -22.23
N ASN A 697 22.73 31.76 -23.46
CA ASN A 697 21.68 31.88 -24.47
C ASN A 697 21.12 30.51 -24.88
N ASN A 698 21.99 29.50 -25.09
CA ASN A 698 21.53 28.14 -25.41
C ASN A 698 20.67 27.54 -24.29
N CYS A 699 21.09 27.71 -23.03
CA CYS A 699 20.33 27.23 -21.88
C CYS A 699 19.00 27.97 -21.73
N LEU A 700 18.97 29.28 -21.98
CA LEU A 700 17.74 30.05 -21.94
C LEU A 700 16.75 29.59 -23.01
N GLU A 701 17.21 29.35 -24.23
CA GLU A 701 16.38 28.82 -25.32
C GLU A 701 15.80 27.43 -24.95
N LYS A 702 16.63 26.54 -24.37
CA LYS A 702 16.16 25.24 -23.85
C LYS A 702 15.10 25.42 -22.76
N PHE A 703 15.23 26.44 -21.90
CA PHE A 703 14.26 26.74 -20.86
C PHE A 703 12.93 27.27 -21.42
N HIS A 704 12.97 28.16 -22.42
CA HIS A 704 11.77 28.63 -23.13
C HIS A 704 11.03 27.47 -23.82
N ARG A 705 11.75 26.59 -24.52
CA ARG A 705 11.15 25.37 -25.10
C ARG A 705 10.54 24.47 -24.02
N LEU A 706 11.21 24.29 -22.89
CA LEU A 706 10.68 23.52 -21.76
C LEU A 706 9.36 24.12 -21.25
N ARG A 707 9.26 25.45 -21.14
CA ARG A 707 8.03 26.15 -20.74
C ARG A 707 6.89 25.85 -21.70
N VAL A 708 7.13 25.92 -23.02
CA VAL A 708 6.16 25.57 -24.06
C VAL A 708 5.70 24.10 -23.96
N GLU A 709 6.63 23.16 -23.80
CA GLU A 709 6.27 21.73 -23.68
C GLU A 709 5.46 21.43 -22.42
N VAL A 710 5.76 22.10 -21.30
CA VAL A 710 4.96 22.00 -20.08
C VAL A 710 3.54 22.49 -20.33
N PHE A 711 3.36 23.57 -21.08
CA PHE A 711 2.03 24.09 -21.38
C PHE A 711 1.18 23.18 -22.26
N LYS A 712 1.79 22.48 -23.21
CA LYS A 712 1.10 21.44 -23.98
C LYS A 712 0.54 20.34 -23.08
N GLN A 713 1.19 20.05 -21.96
CA GLN A 713 0.61 19.13 -20.96
C GLN A 713 -0.51 19.81 -20.17
N LEU A 714 -0.31 21.07 -19.75
CA LEU A 714 -1.33 21.83 -19.02
C LEU A 714 -2.62 22.07 -19.80
N SER A 715 -2.61 22.13 -21.13
CA SER A 715 -3.85 22.23 -21.93
C SER A 715 -4.76 21.01 -21.74
N GLY A 716 -4.23 19.89 -21.25
CA GLY A 716 -5.03 18.73 -20.85
C GLY A 716 -5.69 18.88 -19.48
N ALA A 717 -5.36 19.89 -18.65
CA ALA A 717 -5.89 20.01 -17.30
C ALA A 717 -7.42 20.24 -17.27
N PRO A 718 -8.12 19.86 -16.17
CA PRO A 718 -9.55 20.07 -16.03
C PRO A 718 -9.97 21.54 -16.20
N GLU A 719 -11.19 21.77 -16.71
CA GLU A 719 -11.73 23.11 -17.02
C GLU A 719 -11.62 24.11 -15.85
N TRP A 720 -11.89 23.67 -14.61
CA TRP A 720 -11.80 24.52 -13.42
C TRP A 720 -10.37 24.97 -13.07
N ILE A 721 -9.35 24.27 -13.59
CA ILE A 721 -7.96 24.72 -13.57
C ILE A 721 -7.67 25.64 -14.76
N GLN A 722 -8.17 25.30 -15.96
CA GLN A 722 -7.97 26.09 -17.19
C GLN A 722 -8.39 27.55 -17.01
N GLU A 723 -9.49 27.80 -16.31
CA GLU A 723 -9.94 29.17 -16.02
C GLU A 723 -8.90 30.02 -15.28
N THR A 724 -8.04 29.40 -14.47
CA THR A 724 -6.96 30.09 -13.75
C THR A 724 -5.68 30.21 -14.58
N LEU A 725 -5.59 29.46 -15.67
CA LEU A 725 -4.50 29.55 -16.65
C LEU A 725 -4.79 30.59 -17.74
N ALA A 726 -5.96 31.23 -17.71
CA ALA A 726 -6.26 32.35 -18.58
C ALA A 726 -5.23 33.48 -18.36
N GLY A 727 -4.61 33.96 -19.44
CA GLY A 727 -3.58 34.99 -19.36
C GLY A 727 -2.13 34.47 -19.31
N ILE A 728 -1.94 33.15 -19.32
CA ILE A 728 -0.60 32.55 -19.16
C ILE A 728 0.31 32.88 -20.35
N ASP A 729 -0.23 32.93 -21.57
CA ASP A 729 0.54 33.22 -22.78
C ASP A 729 1.11 34.65 -22.75
N GLU A 730 0.32 35.63 -22.28
CA GLU A 730 0.79 37.01 -22.10
C GLU A 730 1.88 37.11 -21.01
N GLU A 731 1.72 36.38 -19.90
CA GLU A 731 2.75 36.33 -18.86
C GLU A 731 4.04 35.72 -19.41
N VAL A 732 3.96 34.64 -20.20
CA VAL A 732 5.14 34.02 -20.82
C VAL A 732 5.85 34.97 -21.74
N ALA A 733 5.14 35.60 -22.68
CA ALA A 733 5.75 36.56 -23.59
C ALA A 733 6.48 37.67 -22.82
N ALA A 734 5.83 38.24 -21.80
CA ALA A 734 6.44 39.27 -20.97
C ALA A 734 7.69 38.77 -20.21
N ARG A 735 7.69 37.51 -19.76
CA ARG A 735 8.84 36.90 -19.08
C ARG A 735 9.98 36.60 -20.02
N GLU A 736 9.70 36.10 -21.22
CA GLU A 736 10.73 35.84 -22.23
C GLU A 736 11.40 37.14 -22.68
N ASP A 737 10.63 38.20 -22.90
CA ASP A 737 11.16 39.52 -23.22
C ASP A 737 12.07 40.06 -22.09
N GLN A 738 11.62 39.92 -20.85
CA GLN A 738 12.40 40.32 -19.67
C GLN A 738 13.70 39.51 -19.55
N GLU A 739 13.62 38.19 -19.70
CA GLU A 739 14.75 37.26 -19.61
C GLU A 739 15.77 37.54 -20.71
N ASN A 740 15.33 37.74 -21.95
CA ASN A 740 16.19 38.08 -23.08
C ASN A 740 16.88 39.43 -22.88
N ALA A 741 16.13 40.48 -22.50
CA ALA A 741 16.68 41.82 -22.30
C ALA A 741 17.76 41.85 -21.21
N ILE A 742 17.62 41.04 -20.18
CA ILE A 742 18.56 40.97 -19.07
C ILE A 742 19.77 40.11 -19.43
N LEU A 743 19.54 38.92 -19.99
CA LEU A 743 20.62 37.98 -20.27
C LEU A 743 21.48 38.36 -21.49
N SER A 744 21.01 39.28 -22.34
CA SER A 744 21.78 39.83 -23.46
C SER A 744 22.69 41.01 -23.12
N ALA A 745 22.65 41.55 -21.90
CA ALA A 745 23.47 42.71 -21.53
C ALA A 745 24.92 42.29 -21.21
N GLU A 746 25.91 43.01 -21.77
CA GLU A 746 27.35 42.68 -21.68
C GLU A 746 27.89 42.55 -20.25
N LYS A 747 27.31 43.27 -19.27
CA LYS A 747 27.63 43.13 -17.84
C LYS A 747 26.38 43.34 -17.00
N GLN A 748 26.06 42.33 -16.19
CA GLN A 748 24.91 42.35 -15.30
C GLN A 748 25.37 42.21 -13.85
N ASP A 749 24.90 43.10 -12.98
CA ASP A 749 24.98 42.92 -11.53
C ASP A 749 24.03 41.77 -11.13
N PHE A 750 24.54 40.75 -10.43
CA PHE A 750 23.74 39.63 -9.96
C PHE A 750 22.54 40.08 -9.11
N ARG A 751 22.68 41.17 -8.33
CA ARG A 751 21.57 41.74 -7.58
C ARG A 751 20.52 42.40 -8.48
N ALA A 752 20.93 42.99 -9.59
CA ALA A 752 20.01 43.59 -10.56
C ALA A 752 19.11 42.51 -11.17
N ILE A 753 19.68 41.37 -11.59
CA ILE A 753 18.92 40.19 -12.05
C ILE A 753 17.94 39.71 -10.97
N CYS A 754 18.38 39.61 -9.72
CA CYS A 754 17.51 39.13 -8.64
C CYS A 754 16.35 40.09 -8.33
N ARG A 755 16.57 41.41 -8.39
CA ARG A 755 15.56 42.44 -8.09
C ARG A 755 14.40 42.49 -9.08
N VAL A 756 14.63 42.03 -10.30
CA VAL A 756 13.61 41.97 -11.35
C VAL A 756 12.91 40.61 -11.41
N GLY A 757 13.14 39.76 -10.40
CA GLY A 757 12.45 38.49 -10.23
C GLY A 757 13.15 37.29 -10.88
N LEU A 758 14.36 37.49 -11.41
CA LEU A 758 15.09 36.45 -12.12
C LEU A 758 16.07 35.65 -11.22
N MET A 759 15.86 35.71 -9.90
CA MET A 759 16.67 34.99 -8.91
C MET A 759 16.54 33.46 -9.09
N PRO A 760 17.66 32.71 -9.27
CA PRO A 760 17.61 31.25 -9.30
C PRO A 760 17.11 30.69 -7.96
N CYS A 761 15.94 30.04 -7.97
CA CYS A 761 15.20 29.61 -6.78
C CYS A 761 15.18 28.10 -6.54
#